data_AF-A0A926H8F0-F1
#
_entry.id   AF-A0A926H8F0-F1
#
_cell.length_a   1.000
_cell.length_b   1.000
_cell.length_c   1.000
_cell.angle_alpha   90.00
_cell.angle_beta   90.00
_cell.angle_gamma   90.00
#
_symmetry.space_group_name_H-M   'P 1'
#
loop_
_entity.id
_entity.type
_entity.pdbx_description
1 polymer ?
#
loop_
_entity_poly.entity_id
_entity_poly.type
_entity_poly.pdbx_seq_one_letter_code
_entity_poly.pdbx_strand_id
1 'polypeptide(L)'
;MIWSPWLGALLVLLAVTLLLSAQIPLRTSFDVGLEEGYGSDLPMLDGFYPVEPYEQGGSINWRWSTAEASVRLPGSGSRPLLIELRIHSVSEDVYRNGARSFAVWSQGRLIGTFPVIAQGGTYTFVLPAGQTLSDQQGFQLRSAVFSPPGDSRELGLPVDRVLYELQAGPALPPAASTLGWLLAGLLGWLGLRASGLRERVSFVLLLPAVALLACATVLDPPRAAFGWWPAVQALALGVMLVLMLRWALRPLARTLEIPLDDRALTWLLALAFAAFALRYGGKLYPHAMAGDIGFHTNRFLEVVEGRVLLLSRNRGVDFPYPPALYLLLAPLTLLQLEPRNLLWLAGAVFDALSIVLVYTIGLGVYRAFPVRSRAQVSSAEQGWAVAAAALYSFSAATFMTTWWNFSTHIFAQFTHLLLIAALIVLVPRILAARSLSRRSFAGAIALGLIASLVFLGHFGFWINVSLLICVGLLVLLAAAWRGAVGWRVFWLLTLAAALAELVAIAGFYSGYTGMFLEQAQAAQAGGLTGVAGREPIPDDVLWNALWNAGFRVHFGFFPVPLAAIGLVMWFASTAQRQPDGQTTSPALLRGTALTLAAGTLLIALGFAALPFISGSSLSTRWLMFSAWFIAVAAIAVVRASWHWGRLAHLVYGLMAGYVLWVSASQWLGALAWRIRPPEPFYCGCCIFFVSVFGALRQKPKQ
;
A
#
# COMPACT_ATOMS: atom_id res chain seq x y z
N MET A 1 -31.94 -5.11 -14.95
CA MET A 1 -32.16 -3.87 -14.15
C MET A 1 -30.97 -2.93 -14.35
N ILE A 2 -30.73 -2.48 -15.60
CA ILE A 2 -29.57 -1.65 -15.98
C ILE A 2 -29.95 -0.16 -16.01
N TRP A 3 -31.17 0.14 -16.45
CA TRP A 3 -31.76 1.48 -16.46
C TRP A 3 -32.14 1.92 -15.05
N SER A 4 -31.23 2.63 -14.38
CA SER A 4 -31.49 3.36 -13.13
C SER A 4 -31.39 4.86 -13.40
N PRO A 5 -32.34 5.69 -12.93
CA PRO A 5 -32.26 7.14 -13.09
C PRO A 5 -31.05 7.74 -12.38
N TRP A 6 -30.57 7.09 -11.30
CA TRP A 6 -29.37 7.49 -10.57
C TRP A 6 -28.08 7.24 -11.36
N LEU A 7 -28.02 6.16 -12.14
CA LEU A 7 -26.91 5.93 -13.08
C LEU A 7 -26.92 6.95 -14.21
N GLY A 8 -28.09 7.22 -14.80
CA GLY A 8 -28.26 8.27 -15.80
C GLY A 8 -27.80 9.64 -15.28
N ALA A 9 -28.26 10.04 -14.10
CA ALA A 9 -27.84 11.27 -13.44
C ALA A 9 -26.33 11.33 -13.16
N LEU A 10 -25.70 10.21 -12.76
CA LEU A 10 -24.25 10.14 -12.54
C LEU A 10 -23.46 10.36 -13.83
N LEU A 11 -23.84 9.66 -14.91
CA LEU A 11 -23.16 9.75 -16.20
C LEU A 11 -23.38 11.12 -16.87
N VAL A 12 -24.59 11.69 -16.75
CA VAL A 12 -24.87 13.06 -17.21
C VAL A 12 -24.07 14.08 -16.40
N LEU A 13 -24.03 13.97 -15.07
CA LEU A 13 -23.21 14.86 -14.22
C LEU A 13 -21.73 14.79 -14.59
N LEU A 14 -21.21 13.58 -14.85
CA LEU A 14 -19.82 13.37 -15.26
C LEU A 14 -19.55 13.94 -16.66
N ALA A 15 -20.42 13.70 -17.64
CA ALA A 15 -20.30 14.29 -18.98
C ALA A 15 -20.36 15.83 -18.95
N VAL A 16 -21.29 16.41 -18.17
CA VAL A 16 -21.41 17.86 -17.99
C VAL A 16 -20.17 18.42 -17.28
N THR A 17 -19.65 17.74 -16.26
CA THR A 17 -18.40 18.11 -15.58
C THR A 17 -17.23 18.18 -16.56
N LEU A 18 -17.03 17.15 -17.38
CA LEU A 18 -15.94 17.06 -18.35
C LEU A 18 -16.11 18.09 -19.49
N LEU A 19 -17.33 18.36 -19.91
CA LEU A 19 -17.64 19.43 -20.86
C LEU A 19 -17.32 20.80 -20.27
N LEU A 20 -17.69 21.08 -19.03
CA LEU A 20 -17.43 22.34 -18.35
C LEU A 20 -15.94 22.55 -18.08
N SER A 21 -15.20 21.52 -17.65
CA SER A 21 -13.74 21.61 -17.46
C SER A 21 -13.03 21.94 -18.78
N ALA A 22 -13.48 21.35 -19.90
CA ALA A 22 -12.96 21.68 -21.23
C ALA A 22 -13.30 23.10 -21.72
N GLN A 23 -14.22 23.83 -21.05
CA GLN A 23 -14.47 25.24 -21.37
C GLN A 23 -13.50 26.20 -20.68
N ILE A 24 -12.86 25.79 -19.59
CA ILE A 24 -12.01 26.68 -18.78
C ILE A 24 -10.70 26.96 -19.55
N PRO A 25 -10.23 28.23 -19.61
CA PRO A 25 -8.88 28.52 -20.09
C PRO A 25 -7.85 28.07 -19.05
N LEU A 26 -6.73 27.52 -19.51
CA LEU A 26 -5.69 26.98 -18.64
C LEU A 26 -4.32 27.50 -19.05
N ARG A 27 -3.50 27.84 -18.06
CA ARG A 27 -2.08 28.11 -18.22
C ARG A 27 -1.33 27.20 -17.26
N THR A 28 -0.58 26.25 -17.78
CA THR A 28 0.14 25.25 -16.97
C THR A 28 1.55 25.06 -17.49
N SER A 29 2.49 24.83 -16.59
CA SER A 29 3.87 24.51 -16.91
C SER A 29 4.33 23.30 -16.12
N PHE A 30 5.31 22.58 -16.67
CA PHE A 30 6.11 21.60 -15.94
C PHE A 30 7.59 21.81 -16.23
N ASP A 31 8.42 21.52 -15.23
CA ASP A 31 9.87 21.64 -15.29
C ASP A 31 10.46 20.30 -15.73
N VAL A 32 11.09 20.30 -16.90
CA VAL A 32 11.74 19.11 -17.44
C VAL A 32 12.96 18.78 -16.59
N GLY A 33 13.08 17.54 -16.14
CA GLY A 33 14.04 17.13 -15.12
C GLY A 33 13.54 17.25 -13.68
N LEU A 34 12.33 17.78 -13.42
CA LEU A 34 11.71 17.67 -12.10
C LEU A 34 10.99 16.32 -11.97
N GLU A 35 11.69 15.32 -11.42
CA GLU A 35 11.16 13.94 -11.37
C GLU A 35 10.06 13.72 -10.31
N GLU A 36 10.00 14.59 -9.31
CA GLU A 36 9.10 14.49 -8.15
C GLU A 36 8.61 15.88 -7.72
N GLY A 37 7.35 15.98 -7.28
CA GLY A 37 6.73 17.22 -6.83
C GLY A 37 5.71 17.81 -7.81
N TYR A 38 5.16 18.96 -7.41
CA TYR A 38 4.24 19.74 -8.23
C TYR A 38 4.98 20.31 -9.44
N GLY A 39 4.40 20.23 -10.64
CA GLY A 39 5.07 20.64 -11.88
C GLY A 39 6.11 19.64 -12.40
N SER A 40 6.11 18.39 -11.91
CA SER A 40 6.94 17.31 -12.47
C SER A 40 6.61 17.01 -13.95
N ASP A 41 7.58 16.46 -14.67
CA ASP A 41 7.54 16.34 -16.13
C ASP A 41 6.92 15.05 -16.68
N LEU A 42 7.06 13.95 -15.94
CA LEU A 42 6.43 12.70 -16.29
C LEU A 42 4.93 12.72 -15.89
N PRO A 43 4.04 12.03 -16.62
CA PRO A 43 4.31 11.12 -17.73
C PRO A 43 4.19 11.83 -19.10
N MET A 44 4.25 13.16 -19.14
CA MET A 44 4.11 13.92 -20.39
C MET A 44 5.27 13.65 -21.35
N LEU A 45 6.47 13.41 -20.84
CA LEU A 45 7.67 13.14 -21.64
C LEU A 45 7.78 11.68 -22.11
N ASP A 46 8.35 11.51 -23.31
CA ASP A 46 8.85 10.26 -23.89
C ASP A 46 10.05 10.56 -24.80
N GLY A 47 11.02 9.65 -24.94
CA GLY A 47 12.26 9.88 -25.69
C GLY A 47 13.22 10.89 -25.05
N PHE A 48 13.26 10.99 -23.72
CA PHE A 48 14.23 11.80 -22.97
C PHE A 48 15.11 10.91 -22.09
N TYR A 49 16.36 11.32 -21.89
CA TYR A 49 17.29 10.68 -20.95
C TYR A 49 16.93 10.98 -19.48
N PRO A 50 17.56 10.27 -18.51
CA PRO A 50 17.52 10.67 -17.10
C PRO A 50 17.89 12.15 -16.89
N VAL A 51 17.44 12.71 -15.76
CA VAL A 51 17.73 14.10 -15.39
C VAL A 51 19.24 14.32 -15.27
N GLU A 52 19.73 15.46 -15.79
CA GLU A 52 21.10 15.90 -15.54
C GLU A 52 21.17 16.58 -14.15
N PRO A 53 21.99 16.07 -13.21
CA PRO A 53 22.10 16.66 -11.88
C PRO A 53 22.90 17.98 -11.92
N TYR A 54 22.36 19.03 -11.30
CA TYR A 54 23.04 20.33 -11.24
C TYR A 54 24.13 20.36 -10.16
N GLU A 55 25.40 20.51 -10.53
CA GLU A 55 26.49 20.44 -9.54
C GLU A 55 26.70 21.69 -8.67
N GLN A 56 26.22 22.89 -9.04
CA GLN A 56 26.57 24.13 -8.32
C GLN A 56 25.44 25.19 -8.17
N GLY A 57 24.42 24.90 -7.35
CA GLY A 57 23.65 25.97 -6.66
C GLY A 57 22.57 26.75 -7.44
N GLY A 58 22.17 26.30 -8.63
CA GLY A 58 21.06 26.85 -9.43
C GLY A 58 19.82 25.97 -9.38
N SER A 59 18.63 26.56 -9.57
CA SER A 59 17.33 25.92 -9.28
C SER A 59 16.61 25.28 -10.47
N ILE A 60 17.31 24.90 -11.54
CA ILE A 60 16.70 24.42 -12.79
C ILE A 60 17.37 23.11 -13.22
N ASN A 61 16.61 22.01 -13.15
CA ASN A 61 16.96 20.75 -13.78
C ASN A 61 16.64 20.80 -15.29
N TRP A 62 17.19 19.87 -16.08
CA TRP A 62 16.80 19.62 -17.48
C TRP A 62 16.97 18.15 -17.84
N ARG A 63 16.49 17.78 -19.04
CA ARG A 63 16.79 16.49 -19.68
C ARG A 63 17.28 16.72 -21.10
N TRP A 64 18.23 15.90 -21.53
CA TRP A 64 18.52 15.72 -22.95
C TRP A 64 17.42 14.92 -23.62
N SER A 65 16.92 15.42 -24.76
CA SER A 65 16.16 14.61 -25.71
C SER A 65 17.08 13.59 -26.39
N THR A 66 16.51 12.51 -26.92
CA THR A 66 17.14 11.73 -27.99
C THR A 66 16.95 12.45 -29.35
N ALA A 67 17.24 11.78 -30.46
CA ALA A 67 16.96 12.28 -31.82
C ALA A 67 15.47 12.52 -32.10
N GLU A 68 14.58 11.71 -31.49
CA GLU A 68 13.13 11.87 -31.55
C GLU A 68 12.54 11.75 -30.14
N ALA A 69 12.11 12.89 -29.59
CA ALA A 69 11.44 12.96 -28.30
C ALA A 69 10.01 13.49 -28.45
N SER A 70 9.13 13.20 -27.50
CA SER A 70 7.75 13.69 -27.54
C SER A 70 7.25 14.21 -26.20
N VAL A 71 6.38 15.22 -26.30
CA VAL A 71 5.68 15.86 -25.19
C VAL A 71 4.19 15.65 -25.41
N ARG A 72 3.55 14.89 -24.52
CA ARG A 72 2.15 14.46 -24.58
C ARG A 72 1.31 15.32 -23.63
N LEU A 73 0.31 15.99 -24.18
CA LEU A 73 -0.59 16.92 -23.50
C LEU A 73 -2.07 16.50 -23.68
N PRO A 74 -2.46 15.27 -23.27
CA PRO A 74 -3.84 14.80 -23.37
C PRO A 74 -4.80 15.66 -22.52
N GLY A 75 -6.11 15.47 -22.63
CA GLY A 75 -7.10 16.27 -21.87
C GLY A 75 -7.37 17.67 -22.43
N SER A 76 -6.48 18.21 -23.27
CA SER A 76 -6.52 19.56 -23.86
C SER A 76 -7.69 19.82 -24.85
N GLY A 77 -8.34 18.76 -25.35
CA GLY A 77 -9.54 18.84 -26.18
C GLY A 77 -9.29 19.29 -27.62
N SER A 78 -10.33 19.80 -28.28
CA SER A 78 -10.30 20.23 -29.69
C SER A 78 -9.78 21.66 -29.90
N ARG A 79 -8.92 22.16 -29.00
CA ARG A 79 -8.40 23.54 -29.05
C ARG A 79 -6.97 23.60 -29.61
N PRO A 80 -6.57 24.69 -30.28
CA PRO A 80 -5.17 24.98 -30.50
C PRO A 80 -4.48 25.28 -29.16
N LEU A 81 -3.21 24.88 -29.04
CA LEU A 81 -2.38 25.17 -27.86
C LEU A 81 -1.30 26.17 -28.25
N LEU A 82 -1.12 27.21 -27.44
CA LEU A 82 0.11 28.00 -27.46
C LEU A 82 1.12 27.28 -26.58
N ILE A 83 2.27 26.89 -27.15
CA ILE A 83 3.36 26.24 -26.43
C ILE A 83 4.53 27.21 -26.33
N GLU A 84 5.08 27.31 -25.12
CA GLU A 84 6.36 27.94 -24.82
C GLU A 84 7.33 26.84 -24.37
N LEU A 85 8.30 26.52 -25.23
CA LEU A 85 9.36 25.55 -24.99
C LEU A 85 10.63 26.29 -24.63
N ARG A 86 11.21 26.02 -23.46
CA ARG A 86 12.50 26.58 -23.05
C ARG A 86 13.59 25.51 -23.15
N ILE A 87 14.70 25.90 -23.77
CA ILE A 87 15.89 25.09 -23.98
C ILE A 87 17.02 25.70 -23.17
N HIS A 88 17.71 24.86 -22.40
CA HIS A 88 18.81 25.24 -21.53
C HIS A 88 20.03 25.75 -22.32
N SER A 89 20.84 26.59 -21.67
CA SER A 89 22.14 27.01 -22.21
C SER A 89 23.12 25.84 -22.31
N VAL A 90 23.98 25.86 -23.32
CA VAL A 90 25.01 24.83 -23.52
C VAL A 90 26.39 25.46 -23.66
N SER A 91 27.44 24.67 -23.41
CA SER A 91 28.81 25.10 -23.71
C SER A 91 29.00 25.29 -25.21
N GLU A 92 29.96 26.14 -25.58
CA GLU A 92 30.29 26.42 -26.98
C GLU A 92 30.72 25.14 -27.74
N ASP A 93 31.38 24.18 -27.08
CA ASP A 93 31.76 22.90 -27.70
C ASP A 93 30.54 21.99 -27.94
N VAL A 94 29.57 21.98 -27.02
CA VAL A 94 28.29 21.28 -27.22
C VAL A 94 27.49 21.95 -28.34
N TYR A 95 27.41 23.27 -28.36
CA TYR A 95 26.77 24.00 -29.45
C TYR A 95 27.45 23.74 -30.81
N ARG A 96 28.79 23.59 -30.82
CA ARG A 96 29.55 23.35 -32.05
C ARG A 96 29.26 22.01 -32.69
N ASN A 97 29.17 20.96 -31.88
CA ASN A 97 29.03 19.57 -32.31
C ASN A 97 27.58 19.07 -32.33
N GLY A 98 26.68 19.71 -31.57
CA GLY A 98 25.28 19.33 -31.43
C GLY A 98 24.33 19.95 -32.46
N ALA A 99 23.04 19.86 -32.17
CA ALA A 99 21.97 20.35 -33.04
C ALA A 99 22.07 21.87 -33.26
N ARG A 100 22.10 22.30 -34.53
CA ARG A 100 22.01 23.72 -34.92
C ARG A 100 20.58 24.21 -35.13
N SER A 101 19.65 23.28 -35.32
CA SER A 101 18.23 23.53 -35.41
C SER A 101 17.46 22.29 -34.97
N PHE A 102 16.18 22.47 -34.66
CA PHE A 102 15.25 21.38 -34.39
C PHE A 102 13.90 21.62 -35.07
N ALA A 103 13.26 20.54 -35.48
CA ALA A 103 11.93 20.54 -36.07
C ALA A 103 10.89 20.14 -35.02
N VAL A 104 9.83 20.94 -34.90
CA VAL A 104 8.66 20.62 -34.08
C VAL A 104 7.60 20.02 -34.97
N TRP A 105 7.15 18.81 -34.65
CA TRP A 105 6.09 18.10 -35.36
C TRP A 105 4.87 17.87 -34.47
N SER A 106 3.68 17.87 -35.02
CA SER A 106 2.47 17.43 -34.33
C SER A 106 1.57 16.67 -35.29
N GLN A 107 1.10 15.49 -34.90
CA GLN A 107 0.22 14.62 -35.71
C GLN A 107 0.77 14.38 -37.15
N GLY A 108 2.08 14.20 -37.28
CA GLY A 108 2.77 13.99 -38.56
C GLY A 108 2.98 15.24 -39.41
N ARG A 109 2.52 16.42 -38.96
CA ARG A 109 2.72 17.72 -39.63
C ARG A 109 3.86 18.50 -38.99
N LEU A 110 4.75 19.05 -39.82
CA LEU A 110 5.75 20.03 -39.38
C LEU A 110 5.05 21.33 -38.97
N ILE A 111 5.31 21.77 -37.73
CA ILE A 111 4.83 23.04 -37.17
C ILE A 111 5.83 24.16 -37.49
N GLY A 112 7.11 23.88 -37.34
CA GLY A 112 8.20 24.79 -37.68
C GLY A 112 9.57 24.20 -37.38
N THR A 113 10.60 24.81 -37.93
CA THR A 113 12.00 24.52 -37.63
C THR A 113 12.61 25.75 -36.96
N PHE A 114 13.23 25.56 -35.80
CA PHE A 114 13.77 26.63 -34.96
C PHE A 114 15.30 26.50 -34.86
N PRO A 115 16.06 27.60 -34.88
CA PRO A 115 17.49 27.56 -34.60
C PRO A 115 17.71 27.15 -33.14
N VAL A 116 18.85 26.51 -32.86
CA VAL A 116 19.38 26.37 -31.49
C VAL A 116 20.42 27.47 -31.31
N ILE A 117 20.48 28.08 -30.12
CA ILE A 117 21.49 29.09 -29.75
C ILE A 117 22.19 28.69 -28.45
N ALA A 118 23.49 28.96 -28.33
CA ALA A 118 24.33 28.50 -27.22
C ALA A 118 23.84 29.01 -25.85
N GLN A 119 23.29 30.23 -25.79
CA GLN A 119 22.77 30.84 -24.55
C GLN A 119 21.48 30.20 -24.03
N GLY A 120 20.94 29.19 -24.73
CA GLY A 120 19.57 28.71 -24.49
C GLY A 120 18.54 29.68 -25.07
N GLY A 121 17.27 29.27 -25.11
CA GLY A 121 16.24 30.07 -25.76
C GLY A 121 14.83 29.64 -25.40
N THR A 122 13.89 30.58 -25.55
CA THR A 122 12.45 30.34 -25.38
C THR A 122 11.79 30.39 -26.75
N TYR A 123 11.18 29.29 -27.16
CA TYR A 123 10.57 29.10 -28.48
C TYR A 123 9.06 29.01 -28.30
N THR A 124 8.33 29.92 -28.96
CA THR A 124 6.87 29.94 -28.91
C THR A 124 6.28 29.45 -30.23
N PHE A 125 5.34 28.51 -30.17
CA PHE A 125 4.64 28.00 -31.36
C PHE A 125 3.21 27.59 -31.04
N VAL A 126 2.35 27.59 -32.07
CA VAL A 126 0.96 27.16 -31.95
C VAL A 126 0.81 25.75 -32.48
N LEU A 127 0.35 24.84 -31.63
CA LEU A 127 -0.14 23.54 -32.08
C LEU A 127 -1.57 23.70 -32.60
N PRO A 128 -1.90 23.14 -33.78
CA PRO A 128 -3.26 23.15 -34.28
C PRO A 128 -4.18 22.36 -33.33
N ALA A 129 -5.48 22.67 -33.39
CA ALA A 129 -6.50 21.82 -32.80
C ALA A 129 -6.37 20.39 -33.32
N GLY A 130 -6.44 19.41 -32.41
CA GLY A 130 -6.36 17.99 -32.78
C GLY A 130 -7.48 17.62 -33.75
N GLN A 131 -7.13 17.11 -34.93
CA GLN A 131 -8.12 16.77 -35.97
C GLN A 131 -8.81 15.42 -35.73
N THR A 132 -8.36 14.67 -34.73
CA THR A 132 -8.84 13.32 -34.41
C THR A 132 -9.54 13.27 -33.05
N LEU A 133 -10.42 12.29 -32.87
CA LEU A 133 -11.04 11.91 -31.58
C LEU A 133 -10.02 11.36 -30.55
N SER A 134 -8.73 11.33 -30.86
CA SER A 134 -7.68 10.77 -30.00
C SER A 134 -7.21 11.77 -28.93
N ASP A 135 -6.82 11.27 -27.76
CA ASP A 135 -6.15 12.05 -26.71
C ASP A 135 -4.71 12.47 -27.07
N GLN A 136 -4.21 12.14 -28.26
CA GLN A 136 -2.80 12.33 -28.64
C GLN A 136 -2.50 13.78 -29.10
N GLN A 137 -2.92 14.76 -28.30
CA GLN A 137 -2.43 16.13 -28.47
C GLN A 137 -1.06 16.27 -27.81
N GLY A 138 -0.16 16.99 -28.47
CA GLY A 138 1.25 17.04 -28.09
C GLY A 138 2.15 17.38 -29.28
N PHE A 139 3.45 17.31 -29.07
CA PHE A 139 4.46 17.57 -30.10
C PHE A 139 5.64 16.61 -30.01
N GLN A 140 6.30 16.39 -31.15
CA GLN A 140 7.57 15.71 -31.24
C GLN A 140 8.67 16.74 -31.52
N LEU A 141 9.78 16.61 -30.81
CA LEU A 141 11.03 17.32 -31.08
C LEU A 141 11.91 16.37 -31.89
N ARG A 142 12.37 16.83 -33.05
CA ARG A 142 13.35 16.12 -33.87
C ARG A 142 14.56 17.00 -34.09
N SER A 143 15.74 16.51 -33.70
CA SER A 143 16.99 17.24 -33.84
C SER A 143 18.09 16.29 -34.33
N ALA A 144 19.18 16.86 -34.85
CA ALA A 144 20.44 16.12 -34.88
C ALA A 144 20.84 15.75 -33.44
N VAL A 145 21.65 14.70 -33.32
CA VAL A 145 22.23 14.24 -32.06
C VAL A 145 23.74 14.25 -32.16
N PHE A 146 24.40 14.32 -31.00
CA PHE A 146 25.85 14.17 -30.88
C PHE A 146 26.17 13.36 -29.61
N SER A 147 27.36 12.76 -29.57
CA SER A 147 27.87 12.06 -28.40
C SER A 147 29.12 12.79 -27.89
N PRO A 148 29.08 13.39 -26.68
CA PRO A 148 30.27 13.98 -26.06
C PRO A 148 31.40 12.94 -25.86
N PRO A 149 32.68 13.33 -25.91
CA PRO A 149 33.77 12.44 -25.52
C PRO A 149 33.58 11.89 -24.09
N GLY A 150 33.46 10.58 -23.97
CA GLY A 150 33.22 9.89 -22.68
C GLY A 150 31.75 9.64 -22.33
N ASP A 151 30.79 10.16 -23.10
CA ASP A 151 29.36 9.86 -22.97
C ASP A 151 28.87 9.09 -24.21
N SER A 152 28.31 7.89 -23.97
CA SER A 152 27.81 7.01 -25.05
C SER A 152 26.41 7.35 -25.54
N ARG A 153 25.75 8.33 -24.90
CA ARG A 153 24.39 8.77 -25.27
C ARG A 153 24.42 9.60 -26.55
N GLU A 154 23.36 9.47 -27.34
CA GLU A 154 23.08 10.34 -28.49
C GLU A 154 22.21 11.51 -28.03
N LEU A 155 22.84 12.62 -27.65
CA LEU A 155 22.20 13.77 -27.02
C LEU A 155 21.65 14.75 -28.06
N GLY A 156 20.37 15.09 -27.95
CA GLY A 156 19.68 16.07 -28.80
C GLY A 156 19.62 17.46 -28.15
N LEU A 157 18.42 17.88 -27.73
CA LEU A 157 18.15 19.18 -27.11
C LEU A 157 18.10 19.08 -25.59
N PRO A 158 18.71 20.02 -24.84
CA PRO A 158 18.55 20.09 -23.39
C PRO A 158 17.29 20.91 -23.06
N VAL A 159 16.17 20.23 -22.84
CA VAL A 159 14.89 20.89 -22.54
C VAL A 159 14.75 21.04 -21.03
N ASP A 160 14.39 22.23 -20.55
CA ASP A 160 14.29 22.54 -19.12
C ASP A 160 12.87 22.90 -18.64
N ARG A 161 11.99 23.37 -19.53
CA ARG A 161 10.60 23.71 -19.20
C ARG A 161 9.70 23.66 -20.43
N VAL A 162 8.47 23.21 -20.21
CA VAL A 162 7.36 23.38 -21.15
C VAL A 162 6.23 24.10 -20.42
N LEU A 163 5.78 25.22 -21.00
CA LEU A 163 4.55 25.89 -20.64
C LEU A 163 3.57 25.75 -21.81
N TYR A 164 2.28 25.54 -21.50
CA TYR A 164 1.22 25.48 -22.49
C TYR A 164 -0.02 26.25 -22.03
N GLU A 165 -0.67 26.89 -23.00
CA GLU A 165 -1.86 27.72 -22.79
C GLU A 165 -3.02 27.25 -23.68
N LEU A 166 -4.14 26.97 -23.02
CA LEU A 166 -5.45 26.68 -23.59
C LEU A 166 -6.26 27.97 -23.65
N GLN A 167 -6.46 28.50 -24.87
CA GLN A 167 -7.29 29.67 -25.10
C GLN A 167 -8.77 29.39 -24.74
N ALA A 168 -9.48 30.43 -24.27
CA ALA A 168 -10.91 30.33 -23.98
C ALA A 168 -11.75 30.21 -25.26
N GLY A 169 -12.87 29.49 -25.21
CA GLY A 169 -13.82 29.37 -26.32
C GLY A 169 -14.56 28.02 -26.33
N PRO A 170 -15.65 27.87 -27.11
CA PRO A 170 -16.40 26.62 -27.17
C PRO A 170 -15.53 25.48 -27.72
N ALA A 171 -15.35 24.42 -26.93
CA ALA A 171 -14.59 23.24 -27.34
C ALA A 171 -15.22 21.95 -26.81
N LEU A 172 -15.06 20.85 -27.54
CA LEU A 172 -15.41 19.52 -27.02
C LEU A 172 -14.24 18.95 -26.20
N PRO A 173 -14.51 18.29 -25.05
CA PRO A 173 -13.49 17.52 -24.35
C PRO A 173 -13.01 16.37 -25.25
N PRO A 174 -11.79 15.83 -25.04
CA PRO A 174 -11.30 14.73 -25.88
C PRO A 174 -12.20 13.50 -25.73
N ALA A 175 -12.58 12.90 -26.86
CA ALA A 175 -13.56 11.83 -26.87
C ALA A 175 -13.07 10.56 -26.16
N ALA A 176 -11.80 10.16 -26.37
CA ALA A 176 -11.22 8.98 -25.75
C ALA A 176 -11.25 9.05 -24.21
N SER A 177 -10.67 10.10 -23.59
CA SER A 177 -10.70 10.29 -22.14
C SER A 177 -12.10 10.52 -21.59
N THR A 178 -12.98 11.21 -22.32
CA THR A 178 -14.39 11.38 -21.90
C THR A 178 -15.13 10.04 -21.85
N LEU A 179 -15.04 9.23 -22.92
CA LEU A 179 -15.66 7.90 -22.97
C LEU A 179 -15.02 6.94 -21.95
N GLY A 180 -13.70 7.03 -21.77
CA GLY A 180 -12.96 6.28 -20.75
C GLY A 180 -13.43 6.59 -19.33
N TRP A 181 -13.60 7.87 -18.99
CA TRP A 181 -14.11 8.28 -17.68
C TRP A 181 -15.59 7.94 -17.50
N LEU A 182 -16.43 8.04 -18.53
CA LEU A 182 -17.82 7.57 -18.48
C LEU A 182 -17.91 6.05 -18.27
N LEU A 183 -17.05 5.26 -18.94
CA LEU A 183 -16.94 3.83 -18.74
C LEU A 183 -16.43 3.50 -17.32
N ALA A 184 -15.45 4.24 -16.79
CA ALA A 184 -15.02 4.12 -15.41
C ALA A 184 -16.17 4.44 -14.43
N GLY A 185 -16.96 5.48 -14.66
CA GLY A 185 -18.16 5.79 -13.87
C GLY A 185 -19.19 4.67 -13.89
N LEU A 186 -19.43 4.06 -15.06
CA LEU A 186 -20.30 2.90 -15.21
C LEU A 186 -19.76 1.66 -14.48
N LEU A 187 -18.47 1.36 -14.59
CA LEU A 187 -17.84 0.22 -13.90
C LEU A 187 -17.80 0.43 -12.38
N GLY A 188 -17.55 1.64 -11.91
CA GLY A 188 -17.66 2.05 -10.51
C GLY A 188 -19.08 1.83 -9.96
N TRP A 189 -20.10 2.25 -10.72
CA TRP A 189 -21.49 1.97 -10.40
C TRP A 189 -21.78 0.46 -10.33
N LEU A 190 -21.40 -0.28 -11.37
CA LEU A 190 -21.62 -1.73 -11.45
C LEU A 190 -20.92 -2.48 -10.30
N GLY A 191 -19.71 -2.10 -9.91
CA GLY A 191 -19.01 -2.66 -8.76
C GLY A 191 -19.75 -2.44 -7.44
N LEU A 192 -20.17 -1.20 -7.16
CA LEU A 192 -20.95 -0.89 -5.94
C LEU A 192 -22.32 -1.60 -5.93
N ARG A 193 -22.97 -1.76 -7.09
CA ARG A 193 -24.23 -2.52 -7.22
C ARG A 193 -24.00 -4.03 -7.08
N ALA A 194 -22.90 -4.57 -7.63
CA ALA A 194 -22.48 -5.96 -7.48
C ALA A 194 -22.11 -6.30 -6.03
N SER A 195 -21.66 -5.33 -5.23
CA SER A 195 -21.52 -5.46 -3.78
C SER A 195 -22.86 -5.57 -3.04
N GLY A 196 -23.96 -5.07 -3.61
CA GLY A 196 -25.29 -5.11 -3.01
C GLY A 196 -25.80 -3.78 -2.44
N LEU A 197 -25.05 -2.68 -2.60
CA LEU A 197 -25.48 -1.35 -2.17
C LEU A 197 -26.72 -0.89 -2.96
N ARG A 198 -27.58 -0.09 -2.33
CA ARG A 198 -28.76 0.52 -2.97
C ARG A 198 -28.36 1.64 -3.92
N GLU A 199 -29.13 1.88 -4.98
CA GLU A 199 -28.84 2.85 -6.05
C GLU A 199 -28.47 4.25 -5.54
N ARG A 200 -29.30 4.83 -4.66
CA ARG A 200 -29.02 6.13 -4.05
C ARG A 200 -27.72 6.14 -3.22
N VAL A 201 -27.32 5.02 -2.62
CA VAL A 201 -26.07 4.90 -1.86
C VAL A 201 -24.88 4.78 -2.81
N SER A 202 -24.99 3.97 -3.87
CA SER A 202 -23.98 3.90 -4.95
C SER A 202 -23.75 5.27 -5.59
N PHE A 203 -24.81 6.03 -5.84
CA PHE A 203 -24.72 7.41 -6.35
C PHE A 203 -23.93 8.32 -5.41
N VAL A 204 -24.36 8.40 -4.13
CA VAL A 204 -23.72 9.27 -3.12
C VAL A 204 -22.25 8.89 -2.89
N LEU A 205 -21.89 7.62 -2.95
CA LEU A 205 -20.49 7.17 -2.80
C LEU A 205 -19.61 7.49 -4.02
N LEU A 206 -20.18 7.70 -5.21
CA LEU A 206 -19.44 8.07 -6.42
C LEU A 206 -19.36 9.59 -6.64
N LEU A 207 -20.21 10.39 -5.99
CA LEU A 207 -20.12 11.86 -6.05
C LEU A 207 -18.74 12.42 -5.66
N PRO A 208 -18.06 11.95 -4.60
CA PRO A 208 -16.70 12.40 -4.29
C PRO A 208 -15.69 12.07 -5.39
N ALA A 209 -15.83 10.93 -6.08
CA ALA A 209 -14.95 10.56 -7.19
C ALA A 209 -15.18 11.47 -8.41
N VAL A 210 -16.43 11.79 -8.73
CA VAL A 210 -16.78 12.76 -9.78
C VAL A 210 -16.26 14.16 -9.43
N ALA A 211 -16.40 14.60 -8.18
CA ALA A 211 -15.88 15.89 -7.72
C ALA A 211 -14.34 15.96 -7.74
N LEU A 212 -13.64 14.90 -7.31
CA LEU A 212 -12.18 14.82 -7.40
C LEU A 212 -11.70 14.81 -8.86
N LEU A 213 -12.40 14.13 -9.76
CA LEU A 213 -12.11 14.16 -11.19
C LEU A 213 -12.39 15.54 -11.81
N ALA A 214 -13.45 16.23 -11.37
CA ALA A 214 -13.69 17.64 -11.74
C ALA A 214 -12.51 18.52 -11.35
N CYS A 215 -12.06 18.45 -10.09
CA CYS A 215 -10.90 19.20 -9.63
C CYS A 215 -9.63 18.82 -10.42
N ALA A 216 -9.38 17.53 -10.65
CA ALA A 216 -8.22 17.07 -11.41
C ALA A 216 -8.22 17.59 -12.86
N THR A 217 -9.36 17.53 -13.56
CA THR A 217 -9.50 18.01 -14.95
C THR A 217 -9.40 19.53 -15.10
N VAL A 218 -9.66 20.29 -14.03
CA VAL A 218 -9.49 21.75 -13.99
C VAL A 218 -8.06 22.16 -13.60
N LEU A 219 -7.42 21.42 -12.70
CA LEU A 219 -6.08 21.75 -12.18
C LEU A 219 -4.93 21.19 -13.02
N ASP A 220 -5.08 19.97 -13.55
CA ASP A 220 -4.10 19.27 -14.39
C ASP A 220 -4.80 18.30 -15.36
N PRO A 221 -5.41 18.81 -16.46
CA PRO A 221 -6.11 17.98 -17.42
C PRO A 221 -5.26 16.88 -18.07
N PRO A 222 -3.95 17.06 -18.38
CA PRO A 222 -3.11 15.95 -18.84
C PRO A 222 -3.05 14.80 -17.84
N ARG A 223 -2.77 15.06 -16.56
CA ARG A 223 -2.76 14.00 -15.54
C ARG A 223 -4.12 13.34 -15.38
N ALA A 224 -5.19 14.12 -15.39
CA ALA A 224 -6.56 13.58 -15.37
C ALA A 224 -6.86 12.72 -16.61
N ALA A 225 -6.36 13.07 -17.79
CA ALA A 225 -6.53 12.28 -19.00
C ALA A 225 -5.66 11.01 -19.03
N PHE A 226 -4.48 10.99 -18.44
CA PHE A 226 -3.72 9.74 -18.26
C PHE A 226 -4.41 8.74 -17.31
N GLY A 227 -5.35 9.19 -16.47
CA GLY A 227 -5.99 8.37 -15.45
C GLY A 227 -7.11 7.43 -15.93
N TRP A 228 -7.75 7.68 -17.08
CA TRP A 228 -8.97 6.94 -17.46
C TRP A 228 -8.71 5.46 -17.72
N TRP A 229 -7.61 5.12 -18.40
CA TRP A 229 -7.29 3.74 -18.76
C TRP A 229 -6.92 2.88 -17.54
N PRO A 230 -6.02 3.32 -16.63
CA PRO A 230 -5.82 2.71 -15.32
C PRO A 230 -7.12 2.52 -14.52
N ALA A 231 -8.00 3.53 -14.53
CA ALA A 231 -9.27 3.47 -13.81
C ALA A 231 -10.22 2.42 -14.41
N VAL A 232 -10.38 2.38 -15.74
CA VAL A 232 -11.21 1.37 -16.42
C VAL A 232 -10.71 -0.04 -16.11
N GLN A 233 -9.41 -0.32 -16.23
CA GLN A 233 -8.84 -1.63 -15.91
C GLN A 233 -9.09 -2.04 -14.45
N ALA A 234 -8.78 -1.14 -13.50
CA ALA A 234 -8.89 -1.44 -12.08
C ALA A 234 -10.34 -1.58 -11.61
N LEU A 235 -11.27 -0.82 -12.18
CA LEU A 235 -12.69 -0.96 -11.88
C LEU A 235 -13.26 -2.23 -12.52
N ALA A 236 -12.89 -2.58 -13.76
CA ALA A 236 -13.35 -3.81 -14.42
C ALA A 236 -12.92 -5.08 -13.64
N LEU A 237 -11.62 -5.19 -13.31
CA LEU A 237 -11.11 -6.28 -12.48
C LEU A 237 -11.66 -6.22 -11.05
N GLY A 238 -11.93 -5.03 -10.53
CA GLY A 238 -12.64 -4.84 -9.26
C GLY A 238 -14.06 -5.41 -9.27
N VAL A 239 -14.83 -5.25 -10.36
CA VAL A 239 -16.15 -5.89 -10.49
C VAL A 239 -16.01 -7.40 -10.48
N MET A 240 -15.03 -7.96 -11.21
CA MET A 240 -14.76 -9.40 -11.20
C MET A 240 -14.43 -9.91 -9.79
N LEU A 241 -13.54 -9.21 -9.07
CA LEU A 241 -13.19 -9.53 -7.68
C LEU A 241 -14.42 -9.51 -6.76
N VAL A 242 -15.28 -8.50 -6.87
CA VAL A 242 -16.53 -8.41 -6.08
C VAL A 242 -17.45 -9.60 -6.35
N LEU A 243 -17.61 -10.01 -7.61
CA LEU A 243 -18.44 -11.17 -7.97
C LEU A 243 -17.86 -12.47 -7.40
N MET A 244 -16.54 -12.68 -7.52
CA MET A 244 -15.84 -13.84 -6.95
C MET A 244 -15.96 -13.88 -5.43
N LEU A 245 -15.75 -12.75 -4.75
CA LEU A 245 -15.90 -12.65 -3.29
C LEU A 245 -17.35 -12.86 -2.84
N ARG A 246 -18.33 -12.32 -3.58
CA ARG A 246 -19.76 -12.51 -3.24
C ARG A 246 -20.16 -13.98 -3.29
N TRP A 247 -19.59 -14.75 -4.23
CA TRP A 247 -19.76 -16.19 -4.32
C TRP A 247 -19.01 -16.94 -3.22
N ALA A 248 -17.73 -16.63 -2.98
CA ALA A 248 -16.87 -17.38 -2.05
C ALA A 248 -17.11 -17.10 -0.57
N LEU A 249 -17.44 -15.85 -0.19
CA LEU A 249 -17.47 -15.44 1.22
C LEU A 249 -18.62 -16.06 2.02
N ARG A 250 -19.81 -16.27 1.42
CA ARG A 250 -20.94 -16.89 2.15
C ARG A 250 -20.67 -18.37 2.51
N PRO A 251 -20.23 -19.25 1.59
CA PRO A 251 -19.80 -20.60 1.93
C PRO A 251 -18.67 -20.60 2.96
N LEU A 252 -17.62 -19.79 2.77
CA LEU A 252 -16.47 -19.75 3.67
C LEU A 252 -16.86 -19.32 5.09
N ALA A 253 -17.67 -18.26 5.22
CA ALA A 253 -18.16 -17.78 6.51
C ALA A 253 -19.04 -18.82 7.21
N ARG A 254 -19.87 -19.58 6.48
CA ARG A 254 -20.64 -20.70 7.05
C ARG A 254 -19.73 -21.83 7.54
N THR A 255 -18.77 -22.27 6.73
CA THR A 255 -17.82 -23.34 7.08
C THR A 255 -16.96 -23.00 8.29
N LEU A 256 -16.61 -21.72 8.47
CA LEU A 256 -15.84 -21.23 9.62
C LEU A 256 -16.72 -20.80 10.82
N GLU A 257 -18.05 -20.90 10.72
CA GLU A 257 -19.06 -20.42 11.66
C GLU A 257 -18.85 -18.93 12.05
N ILE A 258 -18.54 -18.10 11.06
CA ILE A 258 -18.43 -16.64 11.16
C ILE A 258 -19.78 -16.03 10.72
N PRO A 259 -20.62 -15.55 11.65
CA PRO A 259 -21.79 -14.75 11.32
C PRO A 259 -21.46 -13.58 10.39
N LEU A 260 -22.13 -13.58 9.24
CA LEU A 260 -21.98 -12.62 8.16
C LEU A 260 -23.37 -12.35 7.58
N ASP A 261 -23.99 -11.26 8.02
CA ASP A 261 -25.28 -10.81 7.50
C ASP A 261 -25.14 -10.09 6.15
N ASP A 262 -26.26 -9.90 5.45
CA ASP A 262 -26.27 -9.30 4.12
C ASP A 262 -25.72 -7.86 4.12
N ARG A 263 -25.87 -7.11 5.22
CA ARG A 263 -25.38 -5.73 5.34
C ARG A 263 -23.86 -5.73 5.52
N ALA A 264 -23.34 -6.59 6.39
CA ALA A 264 -21.91 -6.76 6.59
C ALA A 264 -21.22 -7.21 5.30
N LEU A 265 -21.74 -8.24 4.63
CA LEU A 265 -21.24 -8.67 3.32
C LEU A 265 -21.25 -7.54 2.30
N THR A 266 -22.35 -6.77 2.23
CA THR A 266 -22.48 -5.65 1.28
C THR A 266 -21.37 -4.62 1.47
N TRP A 267 -21.08 -4.23 2.71
CA TRP A 267 -20.03 -3.27 2.99
C TRP A 267 -18.62 -3.86 2.84
N LEU A 268 -18.37 -5.12 3.21
CA LEU A 268 -17.07 -5.76 2.97
C LEU A 268 -16.74 -5.82 1.48
N LEU A 269 -17.71 -6.17 0.63
CA LEU A 269 -17.54 -6.17 -0.83
C LEU A 269 -17.30 -4.75 -1.38
N ALA A 270 -18.03 -3.74 -0.88
CA ALA A 270 -17.83 -2.35 -1.30
C ALA A 270 -16.47 -1.78 -0.87
N LEU A 271 -16.00 -2.11 0.33
CA LEU A 271 -14.66 -1.73 0.82
C LEU A 271 -13.57 -2.46 0.03
N ALA A 272 -13.73 -3.77 -0.25
CA ALA A 272 -12.78 -4.55 -1.05
C ALA A 272 -12.69 -4.03 -2.49
N PHE A 273 -13.82 -3.64 -3.09
CA PHE A 273 -13.86 -2.97 -4.40
C PHE A 273 -13.07 -1.66 -4.40
N ALA A 274 -13.36 -0.77 -3.44
CA ALA A 274 -12.71 0.53 -3.35
C ALA A 274 -11.20 0.40 -3.04
N ALA A 275 -10.81 -0.49 -2.14
CA ALA A 275 -9.41 -0.78 -1.85
C ALA A 275 -8.70 -1.32 -3.09
N PHE A 276 -9.24 -2.36 -3.75
CA PHE A 276 -8.66 -2.90 -4.98
C PHE A 276 -8.50 -1.82 -6.06
N ALA A 277 -9.56 -1.05 -6.35
CA ALA A 277 -9.56 -0.05 -7.40
C ALA A 277 -8.54 1.07 -7.15
N LEU A 278 -8.47 1.60 -5.92
CA LEU A 278 -7.50 2.64 -5.56
C LEU A 278 -6.05 2.11 -5.61
N ARG A 279 -5.82 0.89 -5.13
CA ARG A 279 -4.48 0.27 -5.04
C ARG A 279 -3.95 -0.14 -6.41
N TYR A 280 -4.75 -0.85 -7.21
CA TYR A 280 -4.34 -1.31 -8.53
C TYR A 280 -4.37 -0.20 -9.57
N GLY A 281 -5.44 0.60 -9.61
CA GLY A 281 -5.54 1.74 -10.53
C GLY A 281 -4.47 2.79 -10.26
N GLY A 282 -4.10 2.99 -8.99
CA GLY A 282 -2.95 3.82 -8.64
C GLY A 282 -1.62 3.27 -9.16
N LYS A 283 -1.37 1.95 -9.07
CA LYS A 283 -0.14 1.34 -9.60
C LYS A 283 -0.05 1.36 -11.13
N LEU A 284 -1.18 1.22 -11.82
CA LEU A 284 -1.27 1.28 -13.28
C LEU A 284 -1.13 2.71 -13.82
N TYR A 285 -1.25 3.74 -12.99
CA TYR A 285 -1.17 5.13 -13.45
C TYR A 285 0.25 5.46 -13.95
N PRO A 286 0.43 5.97 -15.19
CA PRO A 286 1.75 6.07 -15.83
C PRO A 286 2.81 6.87 -15.07
N HIS A 287 2.40 7.74 -14.14
CA HIS A 287 3.32 8.54 -13.32
C HIS A 287 3.49 8.05 -11.89
N ALA A 288 2.70 7.08 -11.42
CA ALA A 288 2.72 6.71 -10.00
C ALA A 288 4.13 6.36 -9.52
N MET A 289 4.37 6.65 -8.24
CA MET A 289 5.60 6.24 -7.57
C MET A 289 5.87 4.76 -7.82
N ALA A 290 7.00 4.46 -8.49
CA ALA A 290 7.33 3.09 -8.88
C ALA A 290 7.68 2.22 -7.65
N GLY A 291 8.33 2.82 -6.64
CA GLY A 291 8.86 2.11 -5.48
C GLY A 291 9.77 0.95 -5.89
N ASP A 292 9.75 -0.13 -5.12
CA ASP A 292 10.62 -1.29 -5.30
C ASP A 292 10.16 -2.25 -6.42
N ILE A 293 9.25 -1.85 -7.32
CA ILE A 293 8.68 -2.79 -8.31
C ILE A 293 9.75 -3.38 -9.25
N GLY A 294 10.76 -2.61 -9.62
CA GLY A 294 11.87 -3.11 -10.45
C GLY A 294 12.68 -4.20 -9.71
N PHE A 295 13.02 -3.93 -8.44
CA PHE A 295 13.66 -4.91 -7.56
C PHE A 295 12.80 -6.19 -7.41
N HIS A 296 11.51 -6.05 -7.12
CA HIS A 296 10.59 -7.19 -6.99
C HIS A 296 10.43 -7.98 -8.30
N THR A 297 10.45 -7.29 -9.45
CA THR A 297 10.39 -7.93 -10.78
C THR A 297 11.63 -8.79 -11.02
N ASN A 298 12.81 -8.26 -10.74
CA ASN A 298 14.07 -9.00 -10.89
C ASN A 298 14.12 -10.23 -9.95
N ARG A 299 13.74 -10.06 -8.67
CA ARG A 299 13.66 -11.17 -7.71
C ARG A 299 12.61 -12.23 -8.07
N PHE A 300 11.52 -11.84 -8.73
CA PHE A 300 10.55 -12.80 -9.25
C PHE A 300 11.11 -13.60 -10.43
N LEU A 301 11.79 -12.93 -11.37
CA LEU A 301 12.45 -13.60 -12.50
C LEU A 301 13.53 -14.58 -12.04
N GLU A 302 14.38 -14.18 -11.09
CA GLU A 302 15.37 -15.08 -10.46
C GLU A 302 14.73 -16.35 -9.86
N VAL A 303 13.57 -16.24 -9.21
CA VAL A 303 12.84 -17.41 -8.67
C VAL A 303 12.23 -18.28 -9.77
N VAL A 304 11.73 -17.67 -10.86
CA VAL A 304 11.25 -18.41 -12.05
C VAL A 304 12.40 -19.16 -12.74
N GLU A 305 13.62 -18.60 -12.72
CA GLU A 305 14.87 -19.26 -13.13
C GLU A 305 15.39 -20.32 -12.12
N GLY A 306 14.68 -20.55 -11.00
CA GLY A 306 15.03 -21.55 -9.98
C GLY A 306 15.94 -21.05 -8.84
N ARG A 307 16.31 -19.77 -8.81
CA ARG A 307 17.12 -19.19 -7.73
C ARG A 307 16.24 -18.82 -6.54
N VAL A 308 16.10 -19.74 -5.59
CA VAL A 308 15.27 -19.53 -4.38
C VAL A 308 16.01 -18.87 -3.21
N LEU A 309 17.35 -18.98 -3.15
CA LEU A 309 18.18 -18.34 -2.13
C LEU A 309 18.52 -16.90 -2.53
N LEU A 310 17.57 -16.00 -2.32
CA LEU A 310 17.70 -14.58 -2.64
C LEU A 310 18.38 -13.80 -1.50
N LEU A 311 19.38 -12.99 -1.82
CA LEU A 311 19.99 -12.03 -0.90
C LEU A 311 19.51 -10.61 -1.23
N SER A 312 19.27 -9.78 -0.21
CA SER A 312 18.98 -8.37 -0.38
C SER A 312 19.81 -7.54 0.59
N ARG A 313 20.21 -6.34 0.18
CA ARG A 313 20.90 -5.37 1.02
C ARG A 313 19.96 -4.21 1.34
N ASN A 314 19.82 -3.83 2.60
CA ASN A 314 19.08 -2.64 3.01
C ASN A 314 19.93 -1.83 4.01
N ARG A 315 20.15 -0.55 3.71
CA ARG A 315 20.95 0.38 4.54
C ARG A 315 22.33 -0.17 4.94
N GLY A 316 22.97 -0.95 4.07
CA GLY A 316 24.28 -1.57 4.28
C GLY A 316 24.24 -3.01 4.81
N VAL A 317 23.11 -3.45 5.38
CA VAL A 317 22.96 -4.79 5.96
C VAL A 317 22.36 -5.76 4.94
N ASP A 318 23.05 -6.86 4.71
CA ASP A 318 22.53 -7.98 3.94
C ASP A 318 21.51 -8.79 4.76
N PHE A 319 20.48 -9.33 4.13
CA PHE A 319 19.48 -10.15 4.82
C PHE A 319 18.85 -11.16 3.87
N PRO A 320 18.32 -12.29 4.40
CA PRO A 320 17.68 -13.29 3.58
C PRO A 320 16.37 -12.74 3.05
N TYR A 321 16.09 -12.92 1.76
CA TYR A 321 14.91 -12.36 1.12
C TYR A 321 13.89 -13.47 0.77
N PRO A 322 12.87 -13.72 1.61
CA PRO A 322 12.08 -14.96 1.49
C PRO A 322 11.25 -15.06 0.20
N PRO A 323 11.21 -16.22 -0.48
CA PRO A 323 10.68 -16.33 -1.83
C PRO A 323 9.20 -16.74 -1.93
N ALA A 324 8.46 -16.93 -0.83
CA ALA A 324 7.13 -17.58 -0.90
C ALA A 324 6.11 -16.85 -1.78
N LEU A 325 6.14 -15.51 -1.81
CA LEU A 325 5.32 -14.74 -2.75
C LEU A 325 5.62 -15.11 -4.21
N TYR A 326 6.90 -15.16 -4.55
CA TYR A 326 7.34 -15.41 -5.92
C TYR A 326 7.03 -16.84 -6.33
N LEU A 327 7.26 -17.82 -5.44
CA LEU A 327 6.91 -19.22 -5.65
C LEU A 327 5.38 -19.42 -5.83
N LEU A 328 4.56 -18.66 -5.08
CA LEU A 328 3.10 -18.71 -5.21
C LEU A 328 2.60 -18.12 -6.55
N LEU A 329 3.29 -17.10 -7.07
CA LEU A 329 2.93 -16.43 -8.32
C LEU A 329 3.58 -17.06 -9.56
N ALA A 330 4.68 -17.80 -9.41
CA ALA A 330 5.45 -18.37 -10.53
C ALA A 330 4.60 -19.23 -11.51
N PRO A 331 3.64 -20.07 -11.07
CA PRO A 331 2.78 -20.81 -11.99
C PRO A 331 1.91 -19.94 -12.89
N LEU A 332 1.64 -18.68 -12.52
CA LEU A 332 0.82 -17.75 -13.29
C LEU A 332 1.60 -17.12 -14.46
N THR A 333 2.92 -17.28 -14.55
CA THR A 333 3.69 -16.90 -15.75
C THR A 333 3.31 -17.70 -16.98
N LEU A 334 2.75 -18.91 -16.80
CA LEU A 334 2.20 -19.74 -17.88
C LEU A 334 1.03 -19.06 -18.62
N LEU A 335 0.41 -18.04 -18.02
CA LEU A 335 -0.61 -17.20 -18.66
C LEU A 335 -0.02 -16.04 -19.49
N GLN A 336 1.31 -15.99 -19.65
CA GLN A 336 2.04 -14.93 -20.37
C GLN A 336 1.80 -13.51 -19.81
N LEU A 337 1.42 -13.41 -18.53
CA LEU A 337 1.25 -12.13 -17.85
C LEU A 337 2.61 -11.49 -17.56
N GLU A 338 2.76 -10.20 -17.86
CA GLU A 338 3.95 -9.44 -17.50
C GLU A 338 4.20 -9.52 -15.98
N PRO A 339 5.39 -9.95 -15.51
CA PRO A 339 5.73 -10.06 -14.10
C PRO A 339 5.38 -8.85 -13.23
N ARG A 340 5.62 -7.65 -13.75
CA ARG A 340 5.30 -6.36 -13.10
C ARG A 340 3.79 -6.25 -12.81
N ASN A 341 2.97 -6.50 -13.83
CA ASN A 341 1.51 -6.42 -13.72
C ASN A 341 0.95 -7.51 -12.80
N LEU A 342 1.55 -8.70 -12.82
CA LEU A 342 1.21 -9.80 -11.92
C LEU A 342 1.49 -9.46 -10.45
N LEU A 343 2.67 -8.89 -10.14
CA LEU A 343 3.03 -8.42 -8.80
C LEU A 343 2.12 -7.27 -8.32
N TRP A 344 1.82 -6.32 -9.21
CA TRP A 344 0.88 -5.23 -8.92
C TRP A 344 -0.53 -5.74 -8.61
N LEU A 345 -1.04 -6.66 -9.42
CA LEU A 345 -2.36 -7.27 -9.26
C LEU A 345 -2.45 -8.09 -7.97
N ALA A 346 -1.47 -8.96 -7.72
CA ALA A 346 -1.42 -9.78 -6.52
C ALA A 346 -1.42 -8.92 -5.24
N GLY A 347 -0.60 -7.87 -5.19
CA GLY A 347 -0.59 -6.93 -4.07
C GLY A 347 -1.96 -6.28 -3.81
N ALA A 348 -2.64 -5.80 -4.87
CA ALA A 348 -3.97 -5.21 -4.74
C ALA A 348 -5.05 -6.21 -4.31
N VAL A 349 -4.96 -7.48 -4.75
CA VAL A 349 -5.84 -8.57 -4.28
C VAL A 349 -5.60 -8.86 -2.80
N PHE A 350 -4.35 -8.98 -2.35
CA PHE A 350 -4.03 -9.23 -0.94
C PHE A 350 -4.48 -8.09 -0.02
N ASP A 351 -4.30 -6.83 -0.43
CA ASP A 351 -4.83 -5.66 0.28
C ASP A 351 -6.37 -5.70 0.37
N ALA A 352 -7.07 -6.03 -0.72
CA ALA A 352 -8.52 -6.11 -0.73
C ALA A 352 -9.09 -7.29 0.10
N LEU A 353 -8.41 -8.44 0.09
CA LEU A 353 -8.76 -9.60 0.92
C LEU A 353 -8.53 -9.35 2.42
N SER A 354 -7.54 -8.52 2.76
CA SER A 354 -7.21 -8.17 4.14
C SER A 354 -8.38 -7.55 4.91
N ILE A 355 -9.32 -6.87 4.22
CA ILE A 355 -10.57 -6.33 4.80
C ILE A 355 -11.42 -7.44 5.43
N VAL A 356 -11.53 -8.61 4.78
CA VAL A 356 -12.32 -9.75 5.29
C VAL A 356 -11.65 -10.38 6.51
N LEU A 357 -10.31 -10.39 6.53
CA LEU A 357 -9.53 -10.90 7.65
C LEU A 357 -9.65 -9.98 8.86
N VAL A 358 -9.50 -8.67 8.70
CA VAL A 358 -9.67 -7.69 9.78
C VAL A 358 -11.12 -7.66 10.30
N TYR A 359 -12.12 -7.83 9.45
CA TYR A 359 -13.50 -8.05 9.89
C TYR A 359 -13.63 -9.30 10.79
N THR A 360 -13.03 -10.41 10.39
CA THR A 360 -13.06 -11.67 11.16
C THR A 360 -12.39 -11.51 12.53
N ILE A 361 -11.22 -10.86 12.56
CA ILE A 361 -10.48 -10.51 13.77
C ILE A 361 -11.34 -9.61 14.67
N GLY A 362 -11.83 -8.49 14.14
CA GLY A 362 -12.64 -7.52 14.87
C GLY A 362 -13.91 -8.14 15.46
N LEU A 363 -14.62 -8.95 14.68
CA LEU A 363 -15.83 -9.65 15.14
C LEU A 363 -15.54 -10.66 16.25
N GLY A 364 -14.41 -11.38 16.19
CA GLY A 364 -13.98 -12.27 17.27
C GLY A 364 -13.63 -11.51 18.56
N VAL A 365 -12.85 -10.43 18.44
CA VAL A 365 -12.49 -9.55 19.57
C VAL A 365 -13.73 -8.88 20.18
N TYR A 366 -14.69 -8.45 19.37
CA TYR A 366 -15.90 -7.78 19.86
C TYR A 366 -16.87 -8.72 20.58
N ARG A 367 -16.84 -10.03 20.28
CA ARG A 367 -17.52 -11.09 21.04
C ARG A 367 -16.79 -11.46 22.32
N ALA A 368 -15.46 -11.46 22.31
CA ALA A 368 -14.68 -11.56 23.55
C ALA A 368 -15.09 -10.44 24.51
N PHE A 369 -15.16 -9.21 24.03
CA PHE A 369 -15.41 -8.02 24.85
C PHE A 369 -16.75 -7.34 24.49
N PRO A 370 -17.91 -7.90 24.89
CA PRO A 370 -19.22 -7.31 24.62
C PRO A 370 -19.45 -6.06 25.49
N VAL A 371 -19.96 -4.99 24.89
CA VAL A 371 -20.29 -3.73 25.59
C VAL A 371 -21.66 -3.79 26.29
N ARG A 372 -22.53 -4.72 25.89
CA ARG A 372 -23.87 -4.91 26.49
C ARG A 372 -24.13 -6.41 26.70
N SER A 373 -24.86 -6.73 27.77
CA SER A 373 -25.14 -8.11 28.24
C SER A 373 -26.04 -8.97 27.33
N ARG A 374 -26.17 -8.66 26.03
CA ARG A 374 -26.98 -9.48 25.11
C ARG A 374 -26.14 -10.62 24.55
N ALA A 375 -26.58 -11.85 24.79
CA ALA A 375 -25.90 -13.09 24.38
C ALA A 375 -25.90 -13.37 22.86
N GLN A 376 -26.39 -12.45 22.03
CA GLN A 376 -26.55 -12.66 20.59
C GLN A 376 -25.84 -11.56 19.79
N VAL A 377 -25.03 -12.00 18.82
CA VAL A 377 -24.27 -11.12 17.92
C VAL A 377 -25.24 -10.26 17.12
N SER A 378 -25.33 -9.00 17.48
CA SER A 378 -26.18 -8.04 16.77
C SER A 378 -25.54 -7.61 15.45
N SER A 379 -26.35 -7.23 14.45
CA SER A 379 -25.85 -6.58 13.22
C SER A 379 -25.05 -5.30 13.49
N ALA A 380 -25.19 -4.69 14.68
CA ALA A 380 -24.35 -3.57 15.09
C ALA A 380 -22.89 -4.02 15.33
N GLU A 381 -22.64 -5.19 15.93
CA GLU A 381 -21.28 -5.71 16.14
C GLU A 381 -20.57 -6.02 14.83
N GLN A 382 -21.30 -6.58 13.85
CA GLN A 382 -20.79 -6.77 12.50
C GLN A 382 -20.50 -5.42 11.82
N GLY A 383 -21.34 -4.40 12.04
CA GLY A 383 -21.09 -3.03 11.60
C GLY A 383 -19.81 -2.42 12.18
N TRP A 384 -19.51 -2.67 13.46
CA TRP A 384 -18.24 -2.24 14.07
C TRP A 384 -17.04 -3.01 13.50
N ALA A 385 -17.17 -4.31 13.24
CA ALA A 385 -16.10 -5.09 12.60
C ALA A 385 -15.80 -4.60 11.17
N VAL A 386 -16.84 -4.19 10.42
CA VAL A 386 -16.69 -3.51 9.12
C VAL A 386 -15.98 -2.16 9.27
N ALA A 387 -16.30 -1.37 10.30
CA ALA A 387 -15.62 -0.10 10.56
C ALA A 387 -14.13 -0.27 10.91
N ALA A 388 -13.76 -1.33 11.64
CA ALA A 388 -12.36 -1.68 11.88
C ALA A 388 -11.63 -2.10 10.59
N ALA A 389 -12.26 -2.89 9.73
CA ALA A 389 -11.71 -3.25 8.42
C ALA A 389 -11.54 -2.03 7.49
N ALA A 390 -12.46 -1.07 7.54
CA ALA A 390 -12.33 0.20 6.84
C ALA A 390 -11.16 1.04 7.39
N LEU A 391 -11.07 1.23 8.71
CA LEU A 391 -9.98 1.99 9.33
C LEU A 391 -8.60 1.39 9.01
N TYR A 392 -8.49 0.06 8.99
CA TYR A 392 -7.29 -0.63 8.56
C TYR A 392 -6.94 -0.31 7.10
N SER A 393 -7.85 -0.63 6.16
CA SER A 393 -7.58 -0.59 4.72
C SER A 393 -7.47 0.83 4.14
N PHE A 394 -8.09 1.82 4.78
CA PHE A 394 -8.08 3.21 4.33
C PHE A 394 -7.20 4.12 5.19
N SER A 395 -6.36 3.55 6.07
CA SER A 395 -5.25 4.27 6.71
C SER A 395 -4.05 4.41 5.77
N ALA A 396 -3.34 5.53 5.87
CA ALA A 396 -2.15 5.81 5.08
C ALA A 396 -1.07 4.73 5.24
N ALA A 397 -0.93 4.16 6.45
CA ALA A 397 -0.03 3.06 6.76
C ALA A 397 -0.12 1.89 5.76
N THR A 398 -1.34 1.41 5.49
CA THR A 398 -1.51 0.32 4.52
C THR A 398 -1.34 0.79 3.09
N PHE A 399 -1.64 2.06 2.77
CA PHE A 399 -1.42 2.62 1.44
C PHE A 399 0.06 2.78 1.10
N MET A 400 0.92 3.13 2.07
CA MET A 400 2.35 3.30 1.83
C MET A 400 3.04 2.03 1.37
N THR A 401 2.70 0.85 1.93
CA THR A 401 3.31 -0.42 1.48
C THR A 401 2.99 -0.71 0.01
N THR A 402 1.84 -0.25 -0.48
CA THR A 402 1.42 -0.31 -1.89
C THR A 402 2.22 0.65 -2.77
N TRP A 403 2.41 1.91 -2.36
CA TRP A 403 3.09 2.94 -3.18
C TRP A 403 4.59 2.73 -3.27
N TRP A 404 5.20 2.28 -2.18
CA TRP A 404 6.57 1.77 -2.20
C TRP A 404 6.69 0.38 -2.88
N ASN A 405 5.58 -0.22 -3.32
CA ASN A 405 5.54 -1.50 -4.02
C ASN A 405 6.21 -2.68 -3.29
N PHE A 406 6.25 -2.66 -1.94
CA PHE A 406 6.85 -3.71 -1.12
C PHE A 406 6.03 -5.02 -1.20
N SER A 407 6.17 -5.77 -2.28
CA SER A 407 5.24 -6.83 -2.65
C SER A 407 5.29 -8.00 -1.65
N THR A 408 6.49 -8.38 -1.19
CA THR A 408 6.66 -9.37 -0.10
C THR A 408 6.15 -8.86 1.24
N HIS A 409 6.15 -7.55 1.49
CA HIS A 409 5.53 -6.96 2.67
C HIS A 409 4.01 -7.15 2.62
N ILE A 410 3.37 -6.77 1.51
CA ILE A 410 1.92 -6.85 1.35
C ILE A 410 1.47 -8.31 1.52
N PHE A 411 2.20 -9.24 0.90
CA PHE A 411 1.97 -10.68 1.06
C PHE A 411 2.12 -11.14 2.52
N ALA A 412 3.25 -10.85 3.18
CA ALA A 412 3.49 -11.28 4.56
C ALA A 412 2.52 -10.65 5.57
N GLN A 413 2.07 -9.42 5.30
CA GLN A 413 1.05 -8.72 6.09
C GLN A 413 -0.33 -9.38 5.91
N PHE A 414 -0.69 -9.78 4.69
CA PHE A 414 -1.90 -10.55 4.40
C PHE A 414 -1.87 -11.95 5.05
N THR A 415 -0.77 -12.69 4.94
CA THR A 415 -0.64 -14.01 5.58
C THR A 415 -0.57 -13.89 7.11
N HIS A 416 0.00 -12.82 7.64
CA HIS A 416 -0.05 -12.49 9.07
C HIS A 416 -1.50 -12.24 9.53
N LEU A 417 -2.27 -11.41 8.83
CA LEU A 417 -3.70 -11.23 9.12
C LEU A 417 -4.48 -12.55 9.04
N LEU A 418 -4.15 -13.41 8.08
CA LEU A 418 -4.77 -14.72 7.93
C LEU A 418 -4.45 -15.60 9.14
N LEU A 419 -3.21 -15.54 9.65
CA LEU A 419 -2.81 -16.22 10.89
C LEU A 419 -3.57 -15.67 12.10
N ILE A 420 -3.66 -14.35 12.30
CA ILE A 420 -4.38 -13.76 13.44
C ILE A 420 -5.87 -14.11 13.39
N ALA A 421 -6.50 -14.04 12.20
CA ALA A 421 -7.89 -14.47 11.99
C ALA A 421 -8.07 -15.97 12.30
N ALA A 422 -7.17 -16.83 11.81
CA ALA A 422 -7.19 -18.26 12.07
C ALA A 422 -6.97 -18.58 13.56
N LEU A 423 -6.07 -17.87 14.25
CA LEU A 423 -5.84 -18.04 15.69
C LEU A 423 -7.10 -17.70 16.49
N ILE A 424 -7.74 -16.56 16.21
CA ILE A 424 -9.00 -16.15 16.85
C ILE A 424 -10.15 -17.15 16.61
N VAL A 425 -10.22 -17.77 15.43
CA VAL A 425 -11.30 -18.68 15.04
C VAL A 425 -11.05 -20.14 15.46
N LEU A 426 -9.80 -20.60 15.43
CA LEU A 426 -9.44 -22.02 15.64
C LEU A 426 -8.93 -22.31 17.05
N VAL A 427 -8.10 -21.44 17.65
CA VAL A 427 -7.48 -21.74 18.95
C VAL A 427 -8.52 -21.90 20.07
N PRO A 428 -9.54 -21.03 20.22
CA PRO A 428 -10.58 -21.24 21.25
C PRO A 428 -11.35 -22.57 21.08
N ARG A 429 -11.57 -23.02 19.83
CA ARG A 429 -12.19 -24.32 19.54
C ARG A 429 -11.27 -25.50 19.88
N ILE A 430 -9.97 -25.37 19.59
CA ILE A 430 -8.95 -26.37 19.92
C ILE A 430 -8.79 -26.49 21.43
N LEU A 431 -8.76 -25.37 22.16
CA LEU A 431 -8.65 -25.33 23.63
C LEU A 431 -9.90 -25.84 24.34
N ALA A 432 -11.10 -25.64 23.77
CA ALA A 432 -12.36 -26.14 24.33
C ALA A 432 -12.58 -27.65 24.11
N ALA A 433 -11.76 -28.31 23.28
CA ALA A 433 -11.93 -29.72 22.95
C ALA A 433 -11.51 -30.64 24.11
N ARG A 434 -12.46 -31.38 24.70
CA ARG A 434 -12.20 -32.36 25.78
C ARG A 434 -11.24 -33.49 25.37
N SER A 435 -11.12 -33.77 24.08
CA SER A 435 -10.19 -34.75 23.51
C SER A 435 -9.62 -34.25 22.18
N LEU A 436 -8.44 -34.73 21.81
CA LEU A 436 -7.85 -34.44 20.50
C LEU A 436 -8.74 -35.02 19.39
N SER A 437 -9.43 -34.15 18.66
CA SER A 437 -10.27 -34.53 17.53
C SER A 437 -9.53 -34.36 16.20
N ARG A 438 -10.00 -35.04 15.14
CA ARG A 438 -9.51 -34.81 13.76
C ARG A 438 -9.63 -33.34 13.33
N ARG A 439 -10.66 -32.62 13.82
CA ARG A 439 -10.82 -31.17 13.59
C ARG A 439 -9.75 -30.35 14.31
N SER A 440 -9.42 -30.70 15.55
CA SER A 440 -8.36 -30.04 16.34
C SER A 440 -6.99 -30.20 15.66
N PHE A 441 -6.69 -31.40 15.19
CA PHE A 441 -5.45 -31.71 14.46
C PHE A 441 -5.36 -30.98 13.12
N ALA A 442 -6.44 -31.01 12.31
CA ALA A 442 -6.50 -30.26 11.05
C ALA A 442 -6.37 -28.74 11.26
N GLY A 443 -6.98 -28.20 12.33
CA GLY A 443 -6.82 -26.79 12.71
C GLY A 443 -5.39 -26.43 13.09
N ALA A 444 -4.69 -27.30 13.83
CA ALA A 444 -3.28 -27.10 14.17
C ALA A 444 -2.36 -27.17 12.93
N ILE A 445 -2.61 -28.10 12.01
CA ILE A 445 -1.89 -28.15 10.71
C ILE A 445 -2.12 -26.86 9.91
N ALA A 446 -3.37 -26.39 9.81
CA ALA A 446 -3.68 -25.15 9.11
C ALA A 446 -2.94 -23.94 9.71
N LEU A 447 -2.89 -23.83 11.05
CA LEU A 447 -2.11 -22.79 11.73
C LEU A 447 -0.60 -22.89 11.42
N GLY A 448 -0.03 -24.10 11.43
CA GLY A 448 1.37 -24.32 11.07
C GLY A 448 1.69 -23.92 9.62
N LEU A 449 0.87 -24.34 8.66
CA LEU A 449 1.02 -23.99 7.25
C LEU A 449 0.92 -22.48 7.01
N ILE A 450 -0.05 -21.80 7.63
CA ILE A 450 -0.19 -20.34 7.52
C ILE A 450 1.01 -19.64 8.17
N ALA A 451 1.51 -20.12 9.32
CA ALA A 451 2.70 -19.57 9.96
C ALA A 451 3.95 -19.70 9.06
N SER A 452 4.17 -20.86 8.43
CA SER A 452 5.27 -21.02 7.45
C SER A 452 5.16 -20.05 6.27
N LEU A 453 3.95 -19.71 5.79
CA LEU A 453 3.77 -18.68 4.75
C LEU A 453 4.07 -17.26 5.23
N VAL A 454 3.92 -16.97 6.53
CA VAL A 454 4.38 -15.69 7.11
C VAL A 454 5.91 -15.67 7.18
N PHE A 455 6.51 -16.75 7.69
CA PHE A 455 7.95 -16.86 7.89
C PHE A 455 8.69 -16.78 6.55
N LEU A 456 8.26 -17.55 5.56
CA LEU A 456 8.79 -17.53 4.20
C LEU A 456 8.26 -16.37 3.34
N GLY A 457 7.42 -15.48 3.90
CA GLY A 457 6.88 -14.32 3.22
C GLY A 457 7.74 -13.06 3.39
N HIS A 458 8.20 -12.76 4.61
CA HIS A 458 9.10 -11.63 4.86
C HIS A 458 9.85 -11.76 6.20
N PHE A 459 11.18 -11.54 6.19
CA PHE A 459 12.06 -11.69 7.36
C PHE A 459 11.63 -10.90 8.61
N GLY A 460 11.22 -9.64 8.44
CA GLY A 460 10.69 -8.84 9.56
C GLY A 460 9.35 -9.31 10.11
N PHE A 461 8.54 -10.03 9.31
CA PHE A 461 7.29 -10.65 9.79
C PHE A 461 7.54 -12.00 10.46
N TRP A 462 8.56 -12.76 10.00
CA TRP A 462 9.05 -13.94 10.71
C TRP A 462 9.35 -13.60 12.18
N ILE A 463 10.32 -12.71 12.44
CA ILE A 463 10.72 -12.32 13.80
C ILE A 463 9.52 -11.88 14.65
N ASN A 464 8.68 -10.97 14.14
CA ASN A 464 7.52 -10.45 14.86
C ASN A 464 6.50 -11.56 15.23
N VAL A 465 6.27 -12.52 14.32
CA VAL A 465 5.29 -13.59 14.54
C VAL A 465 5.87 -14.74 15.36
N SER A 466 7.15 -15.08 15.22
CA SER A 466 7.86 -16.02 16.10
C SER A 466 7.79 -15.54 17.56
N LEU A 467 8.08 -14.26 17.81
CA LEU A 467 7.94 -13.67 19.16
C LEU A 467 6.48 -13.72 19.67
N LEU A 468 5.50 -13.44 18.81
CA LEU A 468 4.07 -13.48 19.18
C LEU A 468 3.61 -14.92 19.50
N ILE A 469 4.08 -15.90 18.72
CA ILE A 469 3.84 -17.33 18.96
C ILE A 469 4.50 -17.75 20.27
N CYS A 470 5.75 -17.36 20.54
CA CYS A 470 6.42 -17.63 21.82
C CYS A 470 5.65 -17.06 23.02
N VAL A 471 5.18 -15.80 22.96
CA VAL A 471 4.32 -15.21 23.99
C VAL A 471 3.03 -16.02 24.17
N GLY A 472 2.39 -16.43 23.07
CA GLY A 472 1.21 -17.29 23.09
C GLY A 472 1.46 -18.66 23.73
N LEU A 473 2.57 -19.32 23.38
CA LEU A 473 2.96 -20.61 23.94
C LEU A 473 3.34 -20.53 25.42
N LEU A 474 3.97 -19.44 25.88
CA LEU A 474 4.23 -19.20 27.30
C LEU A 474 2.95 -19.03 28.11
N VAL A 475 1.96 -18.29 27.58
CA VAL A 475 0.63 -18.17 28.20
C VAL A 475 -0.09 -19.52 28.23
N LEU A 476 -0.01 -20.30 27.15
CA LEU A 476 -0.58 -21.66 27.09
C LEU A 476 0.13 -22.64 28.03
N LEU A 477 1.44 -22.54 28.22
CA LEU A 477 2.21 -23.33 29.18
C LEU A 477 1.79 -23.01 30.61
N ALA A 478 1.66 -21.73 30.96
CA ALA A 478 1.16 -21.30 32.26
C ALA A 478 -0.30 -21.76 32.50
N ALA A 479 -1.14 -21.77 31.45
CA ALA A 479 -2.50 -22.30 31.54
C ALA A 479 -2.53 -23.83 31.69
N ALA A 480 -1.61 -24.57 31.05
CA ALA A 480 -1.48 -26.01 31.18
C ALA A 480 -0.96 -26.43 32.57
N TRP A 481 0.05 -25.73 33.11
CA TRP A 481 0.50 -25.91 34.49
C TRP A 481 -0.60 -25.65 35.53
N ARG A 482 -1.50 -24.69 35.26
CA ARG A 482 -2.67 -24.40 36.10
C ARG A 482 -3.86 -25.33 35.86
N GLY A 483 -3.72 -26.35 35.00
CA GLY A 483 -4.80 -27.30 34.66
C GLY A 483 -5.95 -26.70 33.83
N ALA A 484 -5.85 -25.45 33.39
CA ALA A 484 -6.88 -24.77 32.59
C ALA A 484 -6.88 -25.21 31.11
N VAL A 485 -5.78 -25.82 30.64
CA VAL A 485 -5.63 -26.39 29.29
C VAL A 485 -5.00 -27.77 29.42
N GLY A 486 -5.50 -28.75 28.66
CA GLY A 486 -4.91 -30.10 28.65
C GLY A 486 -3.54 -30.13 27.98
N TRP A 487 -2.55 -30.78 28.60
CA TRP A 487 -1.18 -30.93 28.07
C TRP A 487 -1.11 -31.43 26.61
N ARG A 488 -2.02 -32.33 26.21
CA ARG A 488 -2.11 -32.81 24.83
C ARG A 488 -2.41 -31.70 23.82
N VAL A 489 -3.20 -30.70 24.21
CA VAL A 489 -3.55 -29.54 23.38
C VAL A 489 -2.40 -28.54 23.34
N PHE A 490 -1.74 -28.31 24.47
CA PHE A 490 -0.48 -27.55 24.51
C PHE A 490 0.55 -28.14 23.54
N TRP A 491 0.87 -29.43 23.67
CA TRP A 491 1.86 -30.08 22.80
C TRP A 491 1.46 -30.09 21.32
N LEU A 492 0.18 -30.21 20.98
CA LEU A 492 -0.29 -30.10 19.59
C LEU A 492 0.02 -28.72 19.00
N LEU A 493 -0.26 -27.64 19.73
CA LEU A 493 -0.03 -26.27 19.26
C LEU A 493 1.47 -25.93 19.24
N THR A 494 2.23 -26.36 20.25
CA THR A 494 3.69 -26.25 20.31
C THR A 494 4.35 -26.98 19.14
N LEU A 495 3.91 -28.21 18.82
CA LEU A 495 4.44 -28.98 17.70
C LEU A 495 4.10 -28.35 16.35
N ALA A 496 2.89 -27.81 16.17
CA ALA A 496 2.52 -27.09 14.95
C ALA A 496 3.37 -25.82 14.73
N ALA A 497 3.64 -25.07 15.80
CA ALA A 497 4.53 -23.91 15.75
C ALA A 497 5.99 -24.32 15.48
N ALA A 498 6.52 -25.30 16.21
CA ALA A 498 7.89 -25.78 16.04
C ALA A 498 8.13 -26.38 14.65
N LEU A 499 7.16 -27.08 14.08
CA LEU A 499 7.23 -27.58 12.70
C LEU A 499 7.21 -26.44 11.68
N ALA A 500 6.42 -25.39 11.90
CA ALA A 500 6.38 -24.23 11.01
C ALA A 500 7.72 -23.49 10.97
N GLU A 501 8.35 -23.30 12.14
CA GLU A 501 9.71 -22.76 12.29
C GLU A 501 10.74 -23.68 11.63
N LEU A 502 10.69 -24.99 11.90
CA LEU A 502 11.61 -25.97 11.32
C LEU A 502 11.53 -25.98 9.79
N VAL A 503 10.34 -25.88 9.20
CA VAL A 503 10.16 -25.77 7.74
C VAL A 503 10.83 -24.51 7.19
N ALA A 504 10.65 -23.35 7.85
CA ALA A 504 11.26 -22.10 7.40
C ALA A 504 12.79 -22.09 7.59
N ILE A 505 13.26 -22.61 8.72
CA ILE A 505 14.69 -22.68 9.06
C ILE A 505 15.40 -23.70 8.16
N ALA A 506 14.96 -24.95 8.14
CA ALA A 506 15.63 -25.99 7.35
C ALA A 506 15.52 -25.74 5.84
N GLY A 507 14.34 -25.30 5.36
CA GLY A 507 14.05 -25.12 3.93
C GLY A 507 14.54 -23.82 3.31
N PHE A 508 14.92 -22.81 4.10
CA PHE A 508 15.38 -21.52 3.57
C PHE A 508 16.49 -20.86 4.41
N TYR A 509 16.24 -20.57 5.69
CA TYR A 509 17.18 -19.76 6.48
C TYR A 509 18.51 -20.46 6.82
N SER A 510 18.55 -21.79 6.76
CA SER A 510 19.76 -22.61 6.89
C SER A 510 20.87 -22.20 5.91
N GLY A 511 20.49 -21.80 4.68
CA GLY A 511 21.41 -21.32 3.65
C GLY A 511 22.13 -20.00 3.99
N TYR A 512 21.69 -19.30 5.05
CA TYR A 512 22.23 -18.00 5.46
C TYR A 512 22.94 -18.06 6.83
N THR A 513 23.22 -19.26 7.34
CA THR A 513 23.83 -19.45 8.67
C THR A 513 25.16 -18.70 8.83
N GLY A 514 26.00 -18.66 7.79
CA GLY A 514 27.26 -17.88 7.79
C GLY A 514 27.03 -16.38 7.98
N MET A 515 26.14 -15.80 7.16
CA MET A 515 25.75 -14.38 7.24
C MET A 515 25.16 -14.03 8.61
N PHE A 516 24.33 -14.90 9.21
CA PHE A 516 23.81 -14.66 10.57
C PHE A 516 24.91 -14.70 11.64
N LEU A 517 25.93 -15.55 11.48
CA LEU A 517 27.07 -15.62 12.38
C LEU A 517 27.95 -14.36 12.27
N GLU A 518 28.25 -13.90 11.05
CA GLU A 518 28.95 -12.64 10.78
C GLU A 518 28.21 -11.44 11.38
N GLN A 519 26.89 -11.38 11.22
CA GLN A 519 26.06 -10.32 11.80
C GLN A 519 26.02 -10.38 13.33
N ALA A 520 26.00 -11.57 13.93
CA ALA A 520 26.09 -11.72 15.37
C ALA A 520 27.45 -11.25 15.91
N GLN A 521 28.54 -11.55 15.20
CA GLN A 521 29.89 -11.06 15.54
C GLN A 521 30.00 -9.54 15.39
N ALA A 522 29.49 -8.96 14.30
CA ALA A 522 29.46 -7.51 14.11
C ALA A 522 28.60 -6.80 15.18
N ALA A 523 27.45 -7.38 15.55
CA ALA A 523 26.60 -6.88 16.62
C ALA A 523 27.28 -6.97 18.00
N GLN A 524 28.08 -8.01 18.24
CA GLN A 524 28.86 -8.14 19.47
C GLN A 524 30.01 -7.13 19.55
N ALA A 525 30.66 -6.81 18.41
CA ALA A 525 31.80 -5.91 18.37
C ALA A 525 31.41 -4.42 18.39
N GLY A 526 30.37 -4.03 17.66
CA GLY A 526 30.00 -2.61 17.46
C GLY A 526 28.51 -2.30 17.62
N GLY A 527 27.72 -3.21 18.20
CA GLY A 527 26.27 -3.05 18.32
C GLY A 527 25.55 -3.04 16.96
N LEU A 528 24.29 -2.60 16.97
CA LEU A 528 23.42 -2.58 15.79
C LEU A 528 23.81 -1.50 14.75
N THR A 529 24.66 -0.55 15.13
CA THR A 529 25.34 0.42 14.26
C THR A 529 26.55 -0.22 13.58
N GLY A 530 27.33 -1.04 14.30
CA GLY A 530 28.42 -1.84 13.77
C GLY A 530 27.99 -2.81 12.66
N VAL A 531 26.83 -3.47 12.80
CA VAL A 531 26.26 -4.31 11.73
C VAL A 531 25.95 -3.50 10.47
N ALA A 532 25.45 -2.26 10.62
CA ALA A 532 25.08 -1.41 9.49
C ALA A 532 26.27 -0.65 8.86
N GLY A 533 27.43 -0.62 9.52
CA GLY A 533 28.56 0.21 9.12
C GLY A 533 28.20 1.71 9.12
N ARG A 534 27.37 2.16 10.07
CA ARG A 534 26.80 3.52 10.10
C ARG A 534 26.87 4.14 11.50
N GLU A 535 27.01 5.45 11.53
CA GLU A 535 26.92 6.24 12.77
C GLU A 535 25.50 6.18 13.38
N PRO A 536 25.39 6.37 14.72
CA PRO A 536 24.11 6.54 15.40
C PRO A 536 23.27 7.69 14.82
N ILE A 537 21.96 7.48 14.67
CA ILE A 537 21.03 8.58 14.36
C ILE A 537 20.84 9.45 15.62
N PRO A 538 20.91 10.80 15.51
CA PRO A 538 20.55 11.72 16.58
C PRO A 538 19.11 11.57 17.10
N ASP A 539 18.92 11.72 18.41
CA ASP A 539 17.62 11.52 19.08
C ASP A 539 16.52 12.47 18.58
N ASP A 540 16.85 13.71 18.24
CA ASP A 540 15.91 14.70 17.70
C ASP A 540 15.33 14.25 16.35
N VAL A 541 16.17 13.65 15.49
CA VAL A 541 15.75 13.04 14.22
C VAL A 541 14.84 11.83 14.48
N LEU A 542 15.17 10.98 15.46
CA LEU A 542 14.33 9.84 15.84
C LEU A 542 12.96 10.27 16.38
N TRP A 543 12.91 11.26 17.27
CA TRP A 543 11.66 11.81 17.80
C TRP A 543 10.81 12.49 16.74
N ASN A 544 11.44 13.31 15.89
CA ASN A 544 10.77 13.96 14.77
C ASN A 544 10.17 12.92 13.82
N ALA A 545 10.92 11.87 13.47
CA ALA A 545 10.44 10.83 12.57
C ALA A 545 9.33 9.97 13.21
N LEU A 546 9.45 9.59 14.50
CA LEU A 546 8.40 8.87 15.23
C LEU A 546 7.10 9.68 15.28
N TRP A 547 7.18 10.99 15.56
CA TRP A 547 6.02 11.87 15.62
C TRP A 547 5.40 12.11 14.24
N ASN A 548 6.20 12.62 13.29
CA ASN A 548 5.71 13.06 12.00
C ASN A 548 5.44 11.91 11.05
N ALA A 549 6.40 11.01 10.82
CA ALA A 549 6.15 9.83 9.98
C ALA A 549 5.25 8.83 10.73
N GLY A 550 5.71 8.34 11.89
CA GLY A 550 5.09 7.23 12.61
C GLY A 550 3.66 7.48 13.09
N PHE A 551 3.42 8.48 13.95
CA PHE A 551 2.07 8.69 14.49
C PHE A 551 1.18 9.52 13.56
N ARG A 552 1.66 10.67 13.08
CA ARG A 552 0.84 11.61 12.30
C ARG A 552 0.53 11.07 10.91
N VAL A 553 1.55 10.78 10.10
CA VAL A 553 1.33 10.53 8.65
C VAL A 553 0.89 9.08 8.36
N HIS A 554 1.29 8.06 9.13
CA HIS A 554 0.81 6.68 8.91
C HIS A 554 -0.61 6.43 9.40
N PHE A 555 -0.90 6.81 10.65
CA PHE A 555 -2.17 6.46 11.30
C PHE A 555 -3.14 7.64 11.42
N GLY A 556 -2.76 8.86 11.06
CA GLY A 556 -3.60 10.04 11.29
C GLY A 556 -3.74 10.37 12.77
N PHE A 557 -2.68 10.12 13.57
CA PHE A 557 -2.58 10.32 15.02
C PHE A 557 -3.60 9.54 15.87
N PHE A 558 -4.90 9.86 15.78
CA PHE A 558 -5.96 9.42 16.71
C PHE A 558 -6.14 7.90 16.91
N PRO A 559 -5.97 7.01 15.92
CA PRO A 559 -6.16 5.58 16.11
C PRO A 559 -5.20 4.98 17.15
N VAL A 560 -3.98 5.48 17.28
CA VAL A 560 -2.96 4.94 18.20
C VAL A 560 -3.32 5.13 19.68
N PRO A 561 -3.61 6.34 20.20
CA PRO A 561 -4.06 6.51 21.57
C PRO A 561 -5.42 5.86 21.83
N LEU A 562 -6.34 5.84 20.85
CA LEU A 562 -7.59 5.09 20.98
C LEU A 562 -7.34 3.58 21.10
N ALA A 563 -6.34 3.01 20.41
CA ALA A 563 -5.99 1.61 20.55
C ALA A 563 -5.42 1.26 21.94
N ALA A 564 -4.59 2.15 22.51
CA ALA A 564 -4.10 2.00 23.88
C ALA A 564 -5.25 2.01 24.90
N ILE A 565 -6.19 2.96 24.78
CA ILE A 565 -7.40 3.02 25.62
C ILE A 565 -8.24 1.74 25.42
N GLY A 566 -8.43 1.28 24.18
CA GLY A 566 -9.18 0.06 23.86
C GLY A 566 -8.60 -1.18 24.53
N LEU A 567 -7.27 -1.32 24.58
CA LEU A 567 -6.61 -2.41 25.28
C LEU A 567 -6.79 -2.31 26.80
N VAL A 568 -6.65 -1.12 27.39
CA VAL A 568 -6.93 -0.91 28.83
C VAL A 568 -8.37 -1.26 29.17
N MET A 569 -9.33 -0.91 28.32
CA MET A 569 -10.74 -1.30 28.48
C MET A 569 -10.94 -2.82 28.40
N TRP A 570 -10.19 -3.54 27.57
CA TRP A 570 -10.25 -5.01 27.52
C TRP A 570 -9.68 -5.65 28.79
N PHE A 571 -8.56 -5.15 29.32
CA PHE A 571 -8.01 -5.59 30.61
C PHE A 571 -8.96 -5.28 31.79
N ALA A 572 -9.57 -4.09 31.81
CA ALA A 572 -10.50 -3.68 32.85
C ALA A 572 -11.88 -4.37 32.75
N SER A 573 -12.23 -4.96 31.60
CA SER A 573 -13.50 -5.64 31.42
C SER A 573 -13.54 -6.95 32.21
N THR A 574 -14.21 -6.90 33.37
CA THR A 574 -14.34 -8.06 34.24
C THR A 574 -15.02 -9.23 33.52
N ALA A 575 -14.63 -10.45 33.90
CA ALA A 575 -15.32 -11.64 33.48
C ALA A 575 -16.71 -11.68 34.12
N GLN A 576 -17.70 -11.10 33.43
CA GLN A 576 -19.10 -11.35 33.75
C GLN A 576 -19.31 -12.86 33.77
N ARG A 577 -19.62 -13.40 34.96
CA ARG A 577 -19.97 -14.81 35.13
C ARG A 577 -21.17 -15.10 34.23
N GLN A 578 -20.95 -15.86 33.16
CA GLN A 578 -22.07 -16.36 32.38
C GLN A 578 -22.81 -17.43 33.19
N PRO A 579 -24.15 -17.51 33.06
CA PRO A 579 -24.89 -18.66 33.56
C PRO A 579 -24.40 -19.93 32.83
N ASP A 580 -24.27 -21.03 33.57
CA ASP A 580 -23.74 -22.29 33.07
C ASP A 580 -24.53 -22.83 31.87
N GLY A 581 -23.84 -23.26 30.81
CA GLY A 581 -24.44 -24.08 29.74
C GLY A 581 -23.94 -23.91 28.31
N GLN A 582 -23.25 -22.82 27.94
CA GLN A 582 -22.82 -22.62 26.54
C GLN A 582 -21.41 -23.13 26.24
N THR A 583 -21.30 -23.95 25.18
CA THR A 583 -20.19 -24.89 24.92
C THR A 583 -18.97 -24.33 24.20
N THR A 584 -18.84 -23.00 24.09
CA THR A 584 -17.61 -22.32 23.67
C THR A 584 -17.30 -21.21 24.65
N SER A 585 -16.45 -21.50 25.64
CA SER A 585 -16.08 -20.57 26.72
C SER A 585 -15.63 -19.21 26.17
N PRO A 586 -16.37 -18.11 26.40
CA PRO A 586 -15.93 -16.78 25.97
C PRO A 586 -14.67 -16.34 26.70
N ALA A 587 -14.33 -16.95 27.84
CA ALA A 587 -13.06 -16.72 28.53
C ALA A 587 -11.86 -17.21 27.70
N LEU A 588 -11.97 -18.32 26.94
CA LEU A 588 -10.91 -18.75 26.03
C LEU A 588 -10.74 -17.77 24.87
N LEU A 589 -11.84 -17.30 24.26
CA LEU A 589 -11.80 -16.29 23.19
C LEU A 589 -11.24 -14.96 23.69
N ARG A 590 -11.63 -14.51 24.90
CA ARG A 590 -11.04 -13.34 25.59
C ARG A 590 -9.54 -13.52 25.81
N GLY A 591 -9.13 -14.67 26.34
CA GLY A 591 -7.72 -15.00 26.58
C GLY A 591 -6.90 -14.94 25.30
N THR A 592 -7.34 -15.62 24.23
CA THR A 592 -6.68 -15.57 22.92
C THR A 592 -6.63 -14.14 22.37
N ALA A 593 -7.74 -13.40 22.36
CA ALA A 593 -7.78 -12.03 21.86
C ALA A 593 -6.84 -11.08 22.64
N LEU A 594 -6.82 -11.19 23.97
CA LEU A 594 -6.00 -10.36 24.84
C LEU A 594 -4.51 -10.69 24.70
N THR A 595 -4.15 -11.98 24.65
CA THR A 595 -2.76 -12.43 24.42
C THR A 595 -2.24 -11.96 23.07
N LEU A 596 -3.05 -12.04 22.00
CA LEU A 596 -2.65 -11.55 20.69
C LEU A 596 -2.51 -10.03 20.67
N ALA A 597 -3.47 -9.28 21.23
CA ALA A 597 -3.43 -7.82 21.25
C ALA A 597 -2.26 -7.28 22.11
N ALA A 598 -2.12 -7.78 23.34
CA ALA A 598 -1.06 -7.37 24.26
C ALA A 598 0.33 -7.83 23.76
N GLY A 599 0.44 -9.04 23.21
CA GLY A 599 1.66 -9.53 22.58
C GLY A 599 2.07 -8.68 21.37
N THR A 600 1.13 -8.37 20.47
CA THR A 600 1.39 -7.48 19.33
C THR A 600 1.82 -6.08 19.79
N LEU A 601 1.19 -5.49 20.80
CA LEU A 601 1.60 -4.20 21.34
C LEU A 601 2.98 -4.26 22.02
N LEU A 602 3.25 -5.28 22.84
CA LEU A 602 4.53 -5.44 23.55
C LEU A 602 5.70 -5.57 22.56
N ILE A 603 5.53 -6.42 21.54
CA ILE A 603 6.52 -6.61 20.46
C ILE A 603 6.70 -5.31 19.68
N ALA A 604 5.60 -4.63 19.34
CA ALA A 604 5.67 -3.36 18.61
C ALA A 604 6.37 -2.24 19.41
N LEU A 605 6.10 -2.11 20.70
CA LEU A 605 6.76 -1.16 21.59
C LEU A 605 8.25 -1.49 21.80
N GLY A 606 8.58 -2.78 21.98
CA GLY A 606 9.98 -3.22 22.07
C GLY A 606 10.77 -2.81 20.83
N PHE A 607 10.22 -3.08 19.64
CA PHE A 607 10.83 -2.68 18.38
C PHE A 607 10.87 -1.16 18.14
N ALA A 608 9.83 -0.44 18.54
CA ALA A 608 9.80 1.02 18.50
C ALA A 608 10.84 1.68 19.42
N ALA A 609 11.22 1.01 20.52
CA ALA A 609 12.24 1.47 21.48
C ALA A 609 13.68 1.16 21.06
N LEU A 610 13.92 0.11 20.25
CA LEU A 610 15.26 -0.26 19.78
C LEU A 610 16.09 0.86 19.10
N PRO A 611 15.54 1.79 18.28
CA PRO A 611 16.39 2.78 17.62
C PRO A 611 16.88 3.84 18.61
N PHE A 612 16.08 4.19 19.62
CA PHE A 612 16.48 5.08 20.73
C PHE A 612 17.51 4.42 21.66
N ILE A 613 17.48 3.08 21.80
CA ILE A 613 18.46 2.33 22.61
C ILE A 613 19.79 2.13 21.86
N SER A 614 19.76 2.03 20.53
CA SER A 614 20.93 1.58 19.73
C SER A 614 21.46 2.61 18.73
N GLY A 615 20.77 3.73 18.53
CA GLY A 615 21.03 4.68 17.43
C GLY A 615 20.81 4.10 16.02
N SER A 616 20.35 2.85 15.89
CA SER A 616 20.38 2.15 14.59
C SER A 616 19.27 2.63 13.63
N SER A 617 19.69 2.86 12.38
CA SER A 617 18.78 3.14 11.25
C SER A 617 18.04 1.92 10.71
N LEU A 618 18.36 0.71 11.18
CA LEU A 618 17.67 -0.51 10.78
C LEU A 618 16.25 -0.49 11.35
N SER A 619 15.26 -0.97 10.60
CA SER A 619 13.87 -0.99 11.05
C SER A 619 13.21 -2.35 10.91
N THR A 620 12.37 -2.63 11.89
CA THR A 620 11.35 -3.68 11.80
C THR A 620 10.03 -3.04 11.46
N ARG A 621 9.19 -3.80 10.76
CA ARG A 621 7.89 -3.34 10.25
C ARG A 621 6.82 -3.40 11.34
N TRP A 622 7.13 -2.87 12.53
CA TRP A 622 6.30 -2.97 13.73
C TRP A 622 4.99 -2.18 13.62
N LEU A 623 5.01 -1.02 12.94
CA LEU A 623 3.82 -0.24 12.60
C LEU A 623 2.81 -1.09 11.83
N MET A 624 3.26 -1.80 10.79
CA MET A 624 2.39 -2.61 9.94
C MET A 624 1.97 -3.93 10.59
N PHE A 625 2.83 -4.53 11.42
CA PHE A 625 2.49 -5.68 12.26
C PHE A 625 1.40 -5.33 13.30
N SER A 626 1.43 -4.12 13.87
CA SER A 626 0.44 -3.66 14.86
C SER A 626 -0.81 -3.01 14.26
N ALA A 627 -0.85 -2.73 12.95
CA ALA A 627 -1.96 -2.05 12.29
C ALA A 627 -3.33 -2.72 12.48
N TRP A 628 -3.40 -4.06 12.57
CA TRP A 628 -4.64 -4.77 12.84
C TRP A 628 -5.17 -4.48 14.25
N PHE A 629 -4.28 -4.48 15.23
CA PHE A 629 -4.59 -4.21 16.64
C PHE A 629 -5.05 -2.76 16.79
N ILE A 630 -4.32 -1.82 16.17
CA ILE A 630 -4.65 -0.39 16.18
C ILE A 630 -6.07 -0.17 15.65
N ALA A 631 -6.40 -0.73 14.48
CA ALA A 631 -7.73 -0.57 13.88
C ALA A 631 -8.85 -1.19 14.73
N VAL A 632 -8.66 -2.41 15.24
CA VAL A 632 -9.70 -3.12 16.02
C VAL A 632 -9.90 -2.51 17.41
N ALA A 633 -8.82 -2.13 18.09
CA ALA A 633 -8.87 -1.54 19.43
C ALA A 633 -9.39 -0.10 19.40
N ALA A 634 -9.00 0.72 18.43
CA ALA A 634 -9.53 2.08 18.28
C ALA A 634 -11.06 2.07 18.07
N ILE A 635 -11.56 1.21 17.19
CA ILE A 635 -13.01 1.06 16.97
C ILE A 635 -13.71 0.40 18.17
N ALA A 636 -13.02 -0.35 19.03
CA ALA A 636 -13.59 -0.83 20.29
C ALA A 636 -13.95 0.34 21.24
N VAL A 637 -13.11 1.37 21.30
CA VAL A 637 -13.41 2.60 22.06
C VAL A 637 -14.60 3.33 21.44
N VAL A 638 -14.57 3.59 20.13
CA VAL A 638 -15.69 4.25 19.42
C VAL A 638 -17.01 3.52 19.64
N ARG A 639 -17.01 2.17 19.55
CA ARG A 639 -18.17 1.32 19.83
C ARG A 639 -18.69 1.48 21.27
N ALA A 640 -17.79 1.59 22.24
CA ALA A 640 -18.15 1.69 23.65
C ALA A 640 -18.69 3.08 24.03
N SER A 641 -18.12 4.15 23.47
CA SER A 641 -18.52 5.54 23.71
C SER A 641 -19.60 6.07 22.77
N TRP A 642 -20.00 5.32 21.73
CA TRP A 642 -21.01 5.76 20.75
C TRP A 642 -22.32 6.24 21.40
N HIS A 643 -22.69 5.67 22.53
CA HIS A 643 -23.91 6.07 23.25
C HIS A 643 -23.80 7.40 24.01
N TRP A 644 -22.65 8.07 24.00
CA TRP A 644 -22.44 9.38 24.65
C TRP A 644 -23.04 10.56 23.84
N GLY A 645 -23.66 10.27 22.69
CA GLY A 645 -24.52 11.21 21.97
C GLY A 645 -23.83 11.97 20.84
N ARG A 646 -24.50 13.04 20.37
CA ARG A 646 -24.14 13.73 19.11
C ARG A 646 -22.74 14.32 19.11
N LEU A 647 -22.24 14.81 20.25
CA LEU A 647 -20.88 15.36 20.36
C LEU A 647 -19.81 14.28 20.13
N ALA A 648 -19.99 13.08 20.69
CA ALA A 648 -19.09 11.95 20.46
C ALA A 648 -19.11 11.53 18.98
N HIS A 649 -20.29 11.46 18.34
CA HIS A 649 -20.39 11.20 16.90
C HIS A 649 -19.65 12.25 16.05
N LEU A 650 -19.77 13.53 16.39
CA LEU A 650 -19.08 14.62 15.70
C LEU A 650 -17.56 14.51 15.87
N VAL A 651 -17.07 14.29 17.09
CA VAL A 651 -15.64 14.10 17.38
C VAL A 651 -15.07 12.91 16.59
N TYR A 652 -15.74 11.76 16.60
CA TYR A 652 -15.29 10.61 15.79
C TYR A 652 -15.40 10.83 14.28
N GLY A 653 -16.39 11.61 13.83
CA GLY A 653 -16.49 12.06 12.44
C GLY A 653 -15.30 12.94 12.02
N LEU A 654 -14.89 13.87 12.87
CA LEU A 654 -13.72 14.73 12.64
C LEU A 654 -12.41 13.94 12.68
N MET A 655 -12.24 13.01 13.63
CA MET A 655 -11.08 12.11 13.69
C MET A 655 -10.99 11.23 12.43
N ALA A 656 -12.11 10.63 11.99
CA ALA A 656 -12.15 9.84 10.76
C ALA A 656 -11.87 10.70 9.52
N GLY A 657 -12.43 11.91 9.47
CA GLY A 657 -12.14 12.89 8.41
C GLY A 657 -10.67 13.26 8.33
N TYR A 658 -9.99 13.43 9.47
CA TYR A 658 -8.55 13.67 9.52
C TYR A 658 -7.73 12.47 9.03
N VAL A 659 -8.06 11.25 9.46
CA VAL A 659 -7.40 10.02 8.97
C VAL A 659 -7.58 9.87 7.45
N LEU A 660 -8.78 10.12 6.93
CA LEU A 660 -9.06 10.09 5.49
C LEU A 660 -8.31 11.20 4.74
N TRP A 661 -8.24 12.41 5.28
CA TRP A 661 -7.48 13.52 4.69
C TRP A 661 -5.98 13.22 4.60
N VAL A 662 -5.37 12.74 5.69
CA VAL A 662 -3.96 12.32 5.69
C VAL A 662 -3.74 11.21 4.65
N SER A 663 -4.60 10.19 4.64
CA SER A 663 -4.47 9.06 3.71
C SER A 663 -4.66 9.47 2.24
N ALA A 664 -5.61 10.35 1.96
CA ALA A 664 -5.84 10.91 0.63
C ALA A 664 -4.69 11.83 0.17
N SER A 665 -4.12 12.65 1.05
CA SER A 665 -2.98 13.50 0.70
C SER A 665 -1.72 12.69 0.36
N GLN A 666 -1.42 11.62 1.11
CA GLN A 666 -0.32 10.70 0.78
C GLN A 666 -0.59 9.94 -0.52
N TRP A 667 -1.84 9.51 -0.74
CA TRP A 667 -2.23 8.83 -1.96
C TRP A 667 -2.08 9.71 -3.20
N LEU A 668 -2.66 10.91 -3.18
CA LEU A 668 -2.57 11.87 -4.29
C LEU A 668 -1.12 12.35 -4.50
N GLY A 669 -0.36 12.56 -3.42
CA GLY A 669 1.08 12.85 -3.45
C GLY A 669 1.87 11.85 -4.28
N ALA A 670 1.79 10.57 -3.92
CA ALA A 670 2.51 9.49 -4.58
C ALA A 670 1.97 9.16 -5.99
N LEU A 671 0.66 9.35 -6.22
CA LEU A 671 -0.01 9.05 -7.48
C LEU A 671 0.24 10.14 -8.54
N ALA A 672 -0.16 11.37 -8.25
CA ALA A 672 -0.16 12.46 -9.22
C ALA A 672 1.24 13.03 -9.42
N TRP A 673 2.00 13.19 -8.33
CA TRP A 673 3.23 14.01 -8.30
C TRP A 673 4.49 13.25 -7.87
N ARG A 674 4.43 11.92 -7.73
CA ARG A 674 5.55 11.07 -7.22
C ARG A 674 6.15 11.49 -5.88
N ILE A 675 5.48 12.34 -5.10
CA ILE A 675 5.96 12.75 -3.79
C ILE A 675 6.06 11.51 -2.93
N ARG A 676 7.29 11.11 -2.59
CA ARG A 676 7.53 9.90 -1.78
C ARG A 676 6.84 10.10 -0.42
N PRO A 677 5.86 9.26 -0.05
CA PRO A 677 5.37 9.29 1.31
C PRO A 677 6.52 8.83 2.22
N PRO A 678 6.59 9.30 3.48
CA PRO A 678 7.66 8.89 4.39
C PRO A 678 7.72 7.35 4.43
N GLU A 679 8.93 6.78 4.32
CA GLU A 679 9.09 5.32 4.37
C GLU A 679 8.42 4.76 5.64
N PRO A 680 7.74 3.60 5.56
CA PRO A 680 7.11 2.96 6.72
C PRO A 680 8.11 2.30 7.70
N PHE A 681 9.30 2.86 7.75
CA PHE A 681 10.56 2.29 8.23
C PHE A 681 11.30 3.23 9.18
N TYR A 682 10.79 4.43 9.47
CA TYR A 682 11.41 5.32 10.45
C TYR A 682 11.06 4.89 11.88
N CYS A 683 11.79 3.87 12.38
CA CYS A 683 12.18 3.53 13.77
C CYS A 683 12.37 2.00 13.97
N GLY A 684 13.61 1.47 14.00
CA GLY A 684 14.07 0.28 14.78
C GLY A 684 13.46 -1.13 14.60
N CYS A 685 14.14 -2.26 14.81
CA CYS A 685 15.50 -2.66 14.40
C CYS A 685 15.58 -4.21 14.30
N CYS A 686 16.21 -4.79 13.27
CA CYS A 686 16.38 -6.25 13.12
C CYS A 686 17.78 -6.70 13.57
N ILE A 687 17.87 -7.42 14.70
CA ILE A 687 18.78 -8.55 15.01
C ILE A 687 18.58 -8.85 16.51
N PHE A 688 17.98 -10.00 16.84
CA PHE A 688 17.85 -10.45 18.22
C PHE A 688 17.52 -11.95 18.31
N PHE A 689 18.50 -12.83 18.04
CA PHE A 689 18.32 -14.27 18.32
C PHE A 689 19.59 -15.08 18.69
N VAL A 690 20.78 -14.46 18.80
CA VAL A 690 22.01 -15.18 19.20
C VAL A 690 22.48 -14.81 20.62
N SER A 691 22.28 -13.57 21.07
CA SER A 691 22.88 -13.07 22.31
C SER A 691 22.22 -13.52 23.63
N VAL A 692 20.99 -14.05 23.59
CA VAL A 692 20.21 -14.36 24.82
C VAL A 692 20.61 -15.69 25.49
N PHE A 693 21.30 -16.59 24.79
CA PHE A 693 21.79 -17.86 25.35
C PHE A 693 23.31 -17.94 25.60
N GLY A 694 24.06 -16.86 25.36
CA GLY A 694 25.51 -16.80 25.61
C GLY A 694 25.93 -16.23 26.97
N ALA A 695 25.06 -15.45 27.64
CA ALA A 695 25.44 -14.54 28.73
C ALA A 695 25.58 -15.19 30.14
N LEU A 696 26.00 -16.46 30.23
CA LEU A 696 26.23 -17.16 31.52
C LEU A 696 27.59 -17.86 31.67
N ARG A 697 28.57 -17.56 30.80
CA ARG A 697 29.97 -17.95 31.01
C ARG A 697 30.98 -16.87 30.62
N GLN A 698 31.26 -15.98 31.57
CA GLN A 698 32.63 -15.65 31.96
C GLN A 698 32.63 -14.95 33.33
N LYS A 699 33.16 -15.63 34.35
CA LYS A 699 33.67 -14.94 35.54
C LYS A 699 35.04 -14.39 35.18
N PRO A 700 35.41 -13.15 35.57
CA PRO A 700 36.80 -12.76 35.54
C PRO A 700 37.56 -13.60 36.57
N LYS A 701 38.63 -14.27 36.13
CA LYS A 701 39.77 -14.59 36.98
C LYS A 701 40.98 -13.87 36.38
N GLN A 702 41.74 -13.28 37.30
CA GLN A 702 42.96 -12.49 37.18
C GLN A 702 43.81 -12.79 35.94
#